data_AF-A0A7K4CXK1-F1
#
_entry.id   AF-A0A7K4CXK1-F1
#
_cell.length_a   1.000
_cell.length_b   1.000
_cell.length_c   1.000
_cell.angle_alpha   90.00
_cell.angle_beta   90.00
_cell.angle_gamma   90.00
#
_symmetry.space_group_name_H-M   'P 1'
#
loop_
_entity.id
_entity.type
_entity.pdbx_description
1 polymer ?
#
loop_
_entity_poly.entity_id
_entity_poly.type
_entity_poly.pdbx_seq_one_letter_code
_entity_poly.pdbx_strand_id
1 'polypeptide(L)'
;MSWITSLVNWMVIPAVVIAVLIILVRLFYADIFRKFIVPSFEGSYDPARESIRDPFPVTSQENTPTLTIDPATCEYRIDFGAGRSLEHGFVRLHVNDNWYSSAPGFDGKKLVCTGQEKDTVDTRFGGADVLTLHWQVPGTTIKIETSFYTYPGREHVRFEARVPGGIDALSSGAYGEPTIAFPCFDNASPNKRVLCYKNQVFSPAQRDFTFTTSPACFFDDARNVFIISALDHFITHGVKKELAGGVQRISCGPNGFLEKVPANHVSSYLLVFGHGINATMVRWGELLRTHHASPSKDRYCDIITSKLGFFTDNGGYYYYNPIKHRFDVTFKSIKAHADAEHLPFAYFHLDSFWYPKIVKSWKRTLVNLLHVKLGGGIYGGALTWEPDPYYFSPGTTIAGLSKELGLPFTAHHRWYSAETPYKDKFKFIIENGWAMSIDPAYWDFLMKYAKESNIVVYEQDWMISHSNHFHAFKTELGFGETWLKEMATAASRHGITIQYCMATPAMWMASIKFPNVTNVRGSNDYHPDWPHVYDMTFLTQSSILARALNLWPFKDVFFTTKRGILWGERCPELETILSALSAGPVAPGDPIGHVDKRLVQGCCRVDGLLLKPDRPLTAADIMFTRHAKYYICTTESTIGETKWHYVLVANLWPRRVKDRGYTLAELDIRGDFIEYEHARQTARRVNGEQRIELVLKHEQHSLRVYAPVLENGWAVIGDAGRYAMMNDKTFSGVKVTGSNSVEVSINSIAGDKVNVVIYCPSAPRSAMVDGREILSTGCRYDATNSLFFAPVMASSDRPMKLSVIG
;
A
#
# COMPACT_ATOMS: atom_id res chain seq x y z
N MET A 1 -29.69 12.14 -57.55
CA MET A 1 -28.69 12.95 -56.80
C MET A 1 -29.18 13.44 -55.44
N SER A 2 -30.43 13.87 -55.25
CA SER A 2 -30.91 14.41 -53.95
C SER A 2 -31.02 13.38 -52.79
N TRP A 3 -31.18 12.10 -53.11
CA TRP A 3 -31.24 11.03 -52.09
C TRP A 3 -29.87 10.73 -51.46
N ILE A 4 -28.78 10.86 -52.22
CA ILE A 4 -27.40 10.61 -51.72
C ILE A 4 -26.96 11.75 -50.80
N THR A 5 -27.28 13.00 -51.14
CA THR A 5 -27.03 14.16 -50.25
C THR A 5 -27.87 14.14 -48.99
N SER A 6 -29.11 13.64 -49.04
CA SER A 6 -29.94 13.42 -47.85
C SER A 6 -29.36 12.33 -46.93
N LEU A 7 -28.91 11.20 -47.50
CA LEU A 7 -28.29 10.11 -46.73
C LEU A 7 -26.96 10.53 -46.08
N VAL A 8 -26.12 11.30 -46.79
CA VAL A 8 -24.88 11.87 -46.25
C VAL A 8 -25.18 12.86 -45.12
N ASN A 9 -26.20 13.71 -45.25
CA ASN A 9 -26.58 14.66 -44.21
C ASN A 9 -27.20 14.01 -42.96
N TRP A 10 -27.97 12.92 -43.13
CA TRP A 10 -28.67 12.25 -42.01
C TRP A 10 -27.85 11.19 -41.29
N MET A 11 -26.85 10.58 -41.95
CA MET A 11 -26.05 9.51 -41.34
C MET A 11 -24.57 9.86 -41.21
N VAL A 12 -23.96 10.47 -42.23
CA VAL A 12 -22.51 10.72 -42.24
C VAL A 12 -22.16 11.94 -41.39
N ILE A 13 -22.92 13.03 -41.46
CA ILE A 13 -22.64 14.22 -40.64
C ILE A 13 -22.76 13.92 -39.14
N PRO A 14 -23.83 13.28 -38.64
CA PRO A 14 -23.91 12.91 -37.22
C PRO A 14 -22.82 11.92 -36.81
N ALA A 15 -22.46 10.95 -37.67
CA ALA A 15 -21.38 10.01 -37.37
C ALA A 15 -20.00 10.70 -37.32
N VAL A 16 -19.73 11.64 -38.23
CA VAL A 16 -18.50 12.46 -38.22
C VAL A 16 -18.49 13.38 -37.01
N VAL A 17 -19.61 14.04 -36.67
CA VAL A 17 -19.72 14.88 -35.48
C VAL A 17 -19.54 14.06 -34.20
N ILE A 18 -20.11 12.86 -34.11
CA ILE A 18 -19.91 11.92 -32.99
C ILE A 18 -18.45 11.47 -32.94
N ALA A 19 -17.83 11.13 -34.09
CA ALA A 19 -16.42 10.75 -34.15
C ALA A 19 -15.51 11.90 -33.72
N VAL A 20 -15.77 13.12 -34.19
CA VAL A 20 -15.06 14.34 -33.78
C VAL A 20 -15.29 14.63 -32.29
N LEU A 21 -16.51 14.50 -31.77
CA LEU A 21 -16.80 14.62 -30.34
C LEU A 21 -16.06 13.56 -29.51
N ILE A 22 -16.02 12.30 -29.96
CA ILE A 22 -15.26 11.24 -29.30
C ILE A 22 -13.77 11.57 -29.32
N ILE A 23 -13.24 12.06 -30.44
CA ILE A 23 -11.84 12.49 -30.57
C ILE A 23 -11.56 13.68 -29.64
N LEU A 24 -12.41 14.71 -29.63
CA LEU A 24 -12.26 15.89 -28.78
C LEU A 24 -12.36 15.52 -27.30
N VAL A 25 -13.37 14.74 -26.91
CA VAL A 25 -13.51 14.23 -25.54
C VAL A 25 -12.27 13.44 -25.15
N ARG A 26 -11.68 12.63 -26.04
CA ARG A 26 -10.43 11.89 -25.76
C ARG A 26 -9.21 12.79 -25.66
N LEU A 27 -9.05 13.74 -26.58
CA LEU A 27 -7.93 14.69 -26.56
C LEU A 27 -7.94 15.53 -25.29
N PHE A 28 -9.14 15.89 -24.80
CA PHE A 28 -9.32 16.65 -23.57
C PHE A 28 -9.61 15.77 -22.35
N TYR A 29 -9.67 14.45 -22.47
CA TYR A 29 -10.12 13.55 -21.38
C TYR A 29 -9.19 13.67 -20.18
N ALA A 30 -7.88 13.61 -20.41
CA ALA A 30 -6.88 13.79 -19.36
C ALA A 30 -7.00 15.16 -18.69
N ASP A 31 -7.25 16.22 -19.46
CA ASP A 31 -7.43 17.58 -18.92
C ASP A 31 -8.73 17.72 -18.11
N ILE A 32 -9.84 17.13 -18.58
CA ILE A 32 -11.13 17.08 -17.87
C ILE A 32 -10.98 16.27 -16.59
N PHE A 33 -10.42 15.06 -16.67
CA PHE A 33 -10.19 14.19 -15.52
C PHE A 33 -9.27 14.88 -14.50
N ARG A 34 -8.21 15.53 -14.95
CA ARG A 34 -7.33 16.33 -14.08
C ARG A 34 -8.02 17.51 -13.42
N LYS A 35 -8.93 18.19 -14.12
CA LYS A 35 -9.59 19.40 -13.60
C LYS A 35 -10.75 19.08 -12.66
N PHE A 36 -11.49 18.01 -12.92
CA PHE A 36 -12.75 17.72 -12.22
C PHE A 36 -12.68 16.47 -11.33
N ILE A 37 -11.87 15.48 -11.69
CA ILE A 37 -11.80 14.19 -10.99
C ILE A 37 -10.60 14.13 -10.05
N VAL A 38 -9.38 14.36 -10.53
CA VAL A 38 -8.15 14.33 -9.69
C VAL A 38 -8.28 15.15 -8.40
N PRO A 39 -8.86 16.37 -8.38
CA PRO A 39 -8.91 17.14 -7.15
C PRO A 39 -9.82 16.54 -6.07
N SER A 40 -10.79 15.70 -6.42
CA SER A 40 -11.59 14.97 -5.41
C SER A 40 -10.81 13.83 -4.76
N PHE A 41 -9.63 13.48 -5.29
CA PHE A 41 -8.68 12.54 -4.69
C PHE A 41 -7.64 13.29 -3.86
N GLU A 42 -7.75 13.16 -2.54
CA GLU A 42 -6.87 13.82 -1.56
C GLU A 42 -5.40 13.37 -1.62
N GLY A 43 -5.08 12.28 -2.33
CA GLY A 43 -3.70 11.84 -2.56
C GLY A 43 -2.89 12.79 -3.44
N SER A 44 -3.53 13.61 -4.28
CA SER A 44 -2.86 14.59 -5.13
C SER A 44 -2.57 15.89 -4.38
N TYR A 45 -1.71 15.86 -3.35
CA TYR A 45 -1.40 17.01 -2.45
C TYR A 45 -1.68 18.36 -3.11
N ASP A 46 -2.71 19.10 -2.69
CA ASP A 46 -3.09 20.40 -3.25
C ASP A 46 -2.90 21.48 -2.16
N PRO A 47 -1.84 22.30 -2.24
CA PRO A 47 -1.60 23.36 -1.25
C PRO A 47 -2.77 24.32 -1.08
N ALA A 48 -3.61 24.50 -2.11
CA ALA A 48 -4.77 25.39 -2.05
C ALA A 48 -5.92 24.81 -1.19
N ARG A 49 -5.92 23.50 -0.97
CA ARG A 49 -6.92 22.76 -0.18
C ARG A 49 -6.44 22.44 1.24
N GLU A 50 -5.20 22.76 1.55
CA GLU A 50 -4.64 22.53 2.87
C GLU A 50 -5.35 23.44 3.89
N SER A 51 -5.97 22.83 4.91
CA SER A 51 -6.73 23.54 5.94
C SER A 51 -5.83 24.43 6.80
N ILE A 52 -4.56 24.06 6.93
CA ILE A 52 -3.53 24.79 7.68
C ILE A 52 -2.65 25.55 6.69
N ARG A 53 -2.91 26.86 6.57
CA ARG A 53 -2.24 27.75 5.61
C ARG A 53 -0.94 28.34 6.14
N ASP A 54 -0.95 28.73 7.41
CA ASP A 54 0.18 29.37 8.08
C ASP A 54 0.94 28.35 8.93
N PRO A 55 2.29 28.40 8.92
CA PRO A 55 3.10 27.52 9.76
C PRO A 55 2.86 27.85 11.23
N PHE A 56 2.71 26.81 12.06
CA PHE A 56 2.69 26.97 13.50
C PHE A 56 4.13 27.15 14.03
N PRO A 57 4.33 27.88 15.14
CA PRO A 57 5.61 27.89 15.82
C PRO A 57 6.03 26.45 16.17
N VAL A 58 7.16 26.01 15.62
CA VAL A 58 7.72 24.70 15.92
C VAL A 58 8.51 24.79 17.22
N THR A 59 8.17 23.96 18.20
CA THR A 59 8.95 23.77 19.44
C THR A 59 9.68 22.42 19.42
N SER A 60 10.55 22.12 20.38
CA SER A 60 11.17 20.79 20.46
C SER A 60 10.16 19.73 20.91
N GLN A 61 10.18 18.55 20.29
CA GLN A 61 9.43 17.37 20.75
C GLN A 61 10.33 16.45 21.58
N GLU A 62 9.81 15.98 22.71
CA GLU A 62 10.37 14.88 23.48
C GLU A 62 9.60 13.61 23.12
N ASN A 63 10.31 12.60 22.61
CA ASN A 63 9.63 11.36 22.18
C ASN A 63 9.25 10.44 23.34
N THR A 64 9.68 10.74 24.58
CA THR A 64 9.31 9.99 25.79
C THR A 64 8.23 10.76 26.56
N PRO A 65 6.94 10.43 26.36
CA PRO A 65 5.85 11.20 26.94
C PRO A 65 5.73 11.00 28.45
N THR A 66 5.22 12.02 29.15
CA THR A 66 4.90 11.97 30.59
C THR A 66 3.39 12.08 30.78
N LEU A 67 2.79 11.11 31.47
CA LEU A 67 1.37 11.12 31.84
C LEU A 67 1.19 11.72 33.25
N THR A 68 0.29 12.68 33.38
CA THR A 68 -0.14 13.22 34.69
C THR A 68 -1.65 13.07 34.83
N ILE A 69 -2.12 12.65 36.01
CA ILE A 69 -3.55 12.55 36.34
C ILE A 69 -3.83 13.37 37.60
N ASP A 70 -4.86 14.21 37.56
CA ASP A 70 -5.39 14.90 38.73
C ASP A 70 -6.24 13.91 39.56
N PRO A 71 -5.84 13.59 40.81
CA PRO A 71 -6.55 12.62 41.63
C PRO A 71 -7.94 13.08 42.09
N ALA A 72 -8.24 14.38 42.05
CA ALA A 72 -9.53 14.92 42.46
C ALA A 72 -10.58 14.88 41.34
N THR A 73 -10.15 15.16 40.11
CA THR A 73 -11.03 15.23 38.93
C THR A 73 -10.96 13.98 38.05
N CYS A 74 -9.93 13.15 38.22
CA CYS A 74 -9.56 12.06 37.31
C CYS A 74 -9.29 12.55 35.87
N GLU A 75 -9.02 13.85 35.69
CA GLU A 75 -8.57 14.45 34.44
C GLU A 75 -7.10 14.10 34.20
N TYR A 76 -6.72 13.85 32.95
CA TYR A 76 -5.36 13.45 32.59
C TYR A 76 -4.76 14.29 31.47
N ARG A 77 -3.44 14.41 31.45
CA ARG A 77 -2.67 15.10 30.40
C ARG A 77 -1.43 14.29 30.03
N ILE A 78 -0.98 14.44 28.78
CA ILE A 78 0.26 13.86 28.28
C ILE A 78 1.15 14.98 27.77
N ASP A 79 2.31 15.15 28.39
CA ASP A 79 3.34 16.11 27.99
C ASP A 79 4.43 15.42 27.16
N PHE A 80 4.83 16.05 26.06
CA PHE A 80 5.79 15.48 25.10
C PHE A 80 6.69 16.55 24.47
N GLY A 81 7.08 17.54 25.29
CA GLY A 81 8.01 18.60 24.94
C GLY A 81 7.50 20.00 25.29
N ALA A 82 8.34 21.01 25.06
CA ALA A 82 8.05 22.39 25.42
C ALA A 82 6.85 22.93 24.62
N GLY A 83 5.76 23.27 25.32
CA GLY A 83 4.51 23.72 24.68
C GLY A 83 3.83 22.63 23.83
N ARG A 84 4.03 21.35 24.20
CA ARG A 84 3.44 20.20 23.52
C ARG A 84 2.75 19.29 24.51
N SER A 85 1.43 19.33 24.49
CA SER A 85 0.60 18.52 25.39
C SER A 85 -0.70 18.06 24.73
N LEU A 86 -1.17 16.91 25.18
CA LEU A 86 -2.54 16.43 25.00
C LEU A 86 -3.25 16.67 26.34
N GLU A 87 -4.16 17.62 26.39
CA GLU A 87 -4.73 18.17 27.64
C GLU A 87 -6.20 17.83 27.80
N HIS A 88 -6.75 18.17 28.97
CA HIS A 88 -8.17 17.98 29.30
C HIS A 88 -8.68 16.57 29.03
N GLY A 89 -7.93 15.55 29.45
CA GLY A 89 -8.28 14.16 29.22
C GLY A 89 -9.54 13.74 29.98
N PHE A 90 -10.48 13.11 29.28
CA PHE A 90 -11.76 12.69 29.86
C PHE A 90 -12.23 11.32 29.34
N VAL A 91 -13.36 10.84 29.88
CA VAL A 91 -14.05 9.61 29.48
C VAL A 91 -15.51 9.95 29.17
N ARG A 92 -16.05 9.38 28.09
CA ARG A 92 -17.47 9.52 27.74
C ARG A 92 -18.09 8.17 27.39
N LEU A 93 -19.35 7.98 27.77
CA LEU A 93 -20.14 6.78 27.51
C LEU A 93 -21.52 7.16 26.99
N HIS A 94 -21.98 6.48 25.94
CA HIS A 94 -23.38 6.44 25.54
C HIS A 94 -24.04 5.15 26.05
N VAL A 95 -25.16 5.25 26.76
CA VAL A 95 -25.98 4.09 27.11
C VAL A 95 -27.43 4.48 27.36
N ASN A 96 -28.37 3.67 26.86
CA ASN A 96 -29.82 3.90 26.99
C ASN A 96 -30.22 5.32 26.57
N ASP A 97 -29.80 5.75 25.37
CA ASP A 97 -30.06 7.09 24.79
C ASP A 97 -29.56 8.28 25.64
N ASN A 98 -28.61 8.03 26.53
CA ASN A 98 -28.04 9.06 27.40
C ASN A 98 -26.51 9.09 27.28
N TRP A 99 -25.97 10.30 27.23
CA TRP A 99 -24.53 10.54 27.32
C TRP A 99 -24.10 10.83 28.76
N TYR A 100 -23.06 10.13 29.19
CA TYR A 100 -22.35 10.32 30.44
C TYR A 100 -20.92 10.75 30.16
N SER A 101 -20.40 11.75 30.87
CA SER A 101 -19.03 12.25 30.65
C SER A 101 -18.37 12.63 31.97
N SER A 102 -17.05 12.43 32.06
CA SER A 102 -16.22 13.01 33.13
C SER A 102 -15.74 14.43 32.81
N ALA A 103 -15.88 14.87 31.56
CA ALA A 103 -15.42 16.19 31.12
C ALA A 103 -16.05 17.34 31.94
N PRO A 104 -15.25 18.30 32.42
CA PRO A 104 -15.77 19.51 33.06
C PRO A 104 -16.73 20.27 32.13
N GLY A 105 -17.85 20.75 32.69
CA GLY A 105 -18.82 21.58 31.95
C GLY A 105 -19.64 20.83 30.87
N PHE A 106 -19.67 19.49 30.89
CA PHE A 106 -20.56 18.74 30.01
C PHE A 106 -22.02 18.90 30.43
N ASP A 107 -22.88 19.35 29.50
CA ASP A 107 -24.31 19.60 29.73
C ASP A 107 -25.15 18.32 29.94
N GLY A 108 -24.56 17.14 29.74
CA GLY A 108 -25.21 15.84 29.95
C GLY A 108 -25.01 15.25 31.35
N LYS A 109 -25.23 13.94 31.48
CA LYS A 109 -25.09 13.25 32.77
C LYS A 109 -23.61 13.10 33.13
N LYS A 110 -23.28 13.15 34.42
CA LYS A 110 -21.90 12.97 34.89
C LYS A 110 -21.53 11.50 35.01
N LEU A 111 -20.33 11.14 34.57
CA LEU A 111 -19.69 9.86 34.87
C LEU A 111 -18.84 10.02 36.12
N VAL A 112 -18.98 9.13 37.11
CA VAL A 112 -18.34 9.29 38.43
C VAL A 112 -17.13 8.39 38.55
N CYS A 113 -15.96 8.98 38.82
CA CYS A 113 -14.74 8.26 39.18
C CYS A 113 -14.89 7.73 40.62
N THR A 114 -14.88 6.41 40.81
CA THR A 114 -15.09 5.76 42.12
C THR A 114 -13.80 5.32 42.79
N GLY A 115 -12.69 5.31 42.07
CA GLY A 115 -11.38 4.96 42.61
C GLY A 115 -10.31 4.87 41.52
N GLN A 116 -9.08 4.66 41.97
CA GLN A 116 -7.92 4.43 41.13
C GLN A 116 -7.04 3.33 41.70
N GLU A 117 -6.38 2.59 40.84
CA GLU A 117 -5.48 1.49 41.18
C GLU A 117 -4.17 1.64 40.41
N LYS A 118 -3.04 1.38 41.07
CA LYS A 118 -1.71 1.36 40.45
C LYS A 118 -1.16 -0.05 40.49
N ASP A 119 -0.57 -0.47 39.38
CA ASP A 119 0.08 -1.78 39.24
C ASP A 119 1.32 -1.65 38.34
N THR A 120 2.16 -2.67 38.33
CA THR A 120 3.25 -2.83 37.37
C THR A 120 3.11 -4.20 36.72
N VAL A 121 2.99 -4.22 35.39
CA VAL A 121 2.74 -5.45 34.64
C VAL A 121 3.79 -5.65 33.56
N ASP A 122 4.12 -6.90 33.27
CA ASP A 122 4.93 -7.22 32.09
C ASP A 122 4.03 -7.41 30.87
N THR A 123 4.41 -6.79 29.76
CA THR A 123 3.66 -6.82 28.50
C THR A 123 4.57 -7.27 27.37
N ARG A 124 4.01 -7.46 26.17
CA ARG A 124 4.85 -7.70 24.98
C ARG A 124 5.73 -6.50 24.59
N PHE A 125 5.47 -5.31 25.14
CA PHE A 125 6.34 -4.14 24.99
C PHE A 125 7.41 -4.04 26.10
N GLY A 126 7.40 -4.96 27.07
CA GLY A 126 8.17 -4.94 28.30
C GLY A 126 7.35 -4.47 29.50
N GLY A 127 8.04 -4.23 30.62
CA GLY A 127 7.45 -3.74 31.86
C GLY A 127 6.75 -2.38 31.69
N ALA A 128 5.53 -2.28 32.20
CA ALA A 128 4.68 -1.10 32.15
C ALA A 128 4.20 -0.74 33.55
N ASP A 129 4.21 0.55 33.85
CA ASP A 129 3.44 1.08 34.97
C ASP A 129 1.99 1.29 34.51
N VAL A 130 1.05 0.75 35.27
CA VAL A 130 -0.38 0.78 34.96
C VAL A 130 -1.11 1.61 36.00
N LEU A 131 -1.90 2.57 35.54
CA LEU A 131 -2.87 3.29 36.35
C LEU A 131 -4.26 2.99 35.81
N THR A 132 -5.13 2.43 36.63
CA THR A 132 -6.53 2.13 36.30
C THR A 132 -7.45 3.08 37.05
N LEU A 133 -8.39 3.70 36.33
CA LEU A 133 -9.47 4.49 36.90
C LEU A 133 -10.77 3.71 36.80
N HIS A 134 -11.54 3.67 37.88
CA HIS A 134 -12.84 3.01 37.92
C HIS A 134 -13.96 4.04 37.82
N TRP A 135 -14.91 3.78 36.93
CA TRP A 135 -16.03 4.66 36.63
C TRP A 135 -17.36 3.96 36.88
N GLN A 136 -18.33 4.70 37.40
CA GLN A 136 -19.70 4.24 37.58
C GLN A 136 -20.68 5.21 36.92
N VAL A 137 -21.65 4.65 36.21
CA VAL A 137 -22.80 5.39 35.67
C VAL A 137 -23.84 5.56 36.80
N PRO A 138 -24.12 6.80 37.25
CA PRO A 138 -24.99 7.03 38.40
C PRO A 138 -26.38 6.42 38.24
N GLY A 139 -26.88 5.79 39.31
CA GLY A 139 -28.20 5.15 39.30
C GLY A 139 -28.27 3.82 38.54
N THR A 140 -27.13 3.28 38.10
CA THR A 140 -27.05 1.99 37.40
C THR A 140 -25.95 1.09 37.98
N THR A 141 -25.93 -0.17 37.56
CA THR A 141 -24.86 -1.14 37.85
C THR A 141 -23.71 -1.09 36.85
N ILE A 142 -23.78 -0.22 35.84
CA ILE A 142 -22.79 -0.15 34.75
C ILE A 142 -21.49 0.47 35.28
N LYS A 143 -20.40 -0.26 35.07
CA LYS A 143 -19.03 0.12 35.43
C LYS A 143 -18.14 0.09 34.20
N ILE A 144 -17.17 0.99 34.15
CA ILE A 144 -16.12 1.03 33.14
C ILE A 144 -14.79 1.21 33.86
N GLU A 145 -13.76 0.53 33.37
CA GLU A 145 -12.40 0.69 33.87
C GLU A 145 -11.55 1.25 32.73
N THR A 146 -10.81 2.32 32.98
CA THR A 146 -9.90 2.90 31.99
C THR A 146 -8.47 2.83 32.50
N SER A 147 -7.61 2.14 31.77
CA SER A 147 -6.21 1.91 32.15
C SER A 147 -5.24 2.64 31.23
N PHE A 148 -4.18 3.16 31.83
CA PHE A 148 -3.05 3.80 31.17
C PHE A 148 -1.81 2.95 31.40
N TYR A 149 -1.15 2.56 30.34
CA TYR A 149 0.10 1.81 30.36
C TYR A 149 1.21 2.74 29.89
N THR A 150 2.05 3.16 30.82
CA THR A 150 3.25 3.96 30.54
C THR A 150 4.48 3.09 30.62
N TYR A 151 5.38 3.27 29.66
CA TYR A 151 6.60 2.49 29.55
C TYR A 151 7.80 3.43 29.76
N PRO A 152 8.43 3.43 30.95
CA PRO A 152 9.52 4.35 31.26
C PRO A 152 10.61 4.36 30.20
N GLY A 153 10.94 5.55 29.68
CA GLY A 153 11.97 5.73 28.65
C GLY A 153 11.58 5.23 27.24
N ARG A 154 10.32 4.88 27.00
CA ARG A 154 9.82 4.47 25.68
C ARG A 154 8.97 5.57 25.05
N GLU A 155 8.78 5.43 23.75
CA GLU A 155 8.12 6.40 22.88
C GLU A 155 6.62 6.18 22.67
N HIS A 156 5.96 5.42 23.55
CA HIS A 156 4.56 5.08 23.38
C HIS A 156 3.80 4.93 24.71
N VAL A 157 2.48 5.10 24.62
CA VAL A 157 1.50 4.91 25.69
C VAL A 157 0.39 4.01 25.17
N ARG A 158 -0.03 3.02 25.95
CA ARG A 158 -1.21 2.19 25.64
C ARG A 158 -2.37 2.58 26.56
N PHE A 159 -3.56 2.58 26.01
CA PHE A 159 -4.80 2.86 26.73
C PHE A 159 -5.75 1.67 26.60
N GLU A 160 -6.51 1.40 27.64
CA GLU A 160 -7.58 0.40 27.60
C GLU A 160 -8.85 0.91 28.25
N ALA A 161 -10.00 0.65 27.63
CA ALA A 161 -11.30 0.74 28.28
C ALA A 161 -11.87 -0.67 28.41
N ARG A 162 -12.07 -1.15 29.64
CA ARG A 162 -12.69 -2.44 29.95
C ARG A 162 -14.11 -2.24 30.44
N VAL A 163 -15.01 -3.12 30.00
CA VAL A 163 -16.42 -3.12 30.40
C VAL A 163 -16.74 -4.42 31.14
N PRO A 164 -16.58 -4.49 32.48
CA PRO A 164 -16.70 -5.74 33.23
C PRO A 164 -18.06 -6.43 33.09
N GLY A 165 -19.16 -5.66 33.13
CA GLY A 165 -20.53 -6.18 33.09
C GLY A 165 -21.14 -6.35 31.70
N GLY A 166 -20.49 -5.84 30.64
CA GLY A 166 -21.10 -5.69 29.32
C GLY A 166 -22.16 -4.59 29.27
N ILE A 167 -22.58 -4.19 28.06
CA ILE A 167 -23.59 -3.15 27.80
C ILE A 167 -24.37 -3.54 26.53
N ASP A 168 -25.70 -3.60 26.59
CA ASP A 168 -26.57 -4.01 25.45
C ASP A 168 -27.21 -2.84 24.67
N ALA A 169 -27.28 -1.64 25.24
CA ALA A 169 -27.94 -0.47 24.64
C ALA A 169 -26.93 0.66 24.39
N LEU A 170 -25.88 0.34 23.63
CA LEU A 170 -24.69 1.18 23.46
C LEU A 170 -24.81 2.17 22.29
N SER A 171 -25.51 1.79 21.23
CA SER A 171 -25.57 2.54 19.96
C SER A 171 -26.04 3.98 20.16
N SER A 172 -25.30 4.94 19.61
CA SER A 172 -25.67 6.37 19.56
C SER A 172 -26.45 6.73 18.29
N GLY A 173 -26.56 5.80 17.34
CA GLY A 173 -27.16 6.05 16.03
C GLY A 173 -26.31 6.94 15.11
N ALA A 174 -25.05 7.24 15.48
CA ALA A 174 -24.16 8.08 14.68
C ALA A 174 -22.78 7.42 14.52
N TYR A 175 -22.51 6.72 13.41
CA TYR A 175 -21.29 5.93 13.19
C TYR A 175 -19.98 6.60 13.65
N GLY A 176 -19.80 7.88 13.33
CA GLY A 176 -18.57 8.63 13.65
C GLY A 176 -18.45 9.12 15.10
N GLU A 177 -19.42 8.81 15.96
CA GLU A 177 -19.46 9.20 17.38
C GLU A 177 -19.10 8.01 18.28
N PRO A 178 -17.89 7.99 18.88
CA PRO A 178 -17.48 6.88 19.74
C PRO A 178 -18.41 6.69 20.94
N THR A 179 -18.95 5.48 21.12
CA THR A 179 -19.91 5.20 22.21
C THR A 179 -19.24 4.97 23.56
N ILE A 180 -18.01 4.45 23.56
CA ILE A 180 -17.12 4.37 24.72
C ILE A 180 -15.86 5.17 24.35
N ALA A 181 -15.87 6.47 24.65
CA ALA A 181 -14.81 7.37 24.24
C ALA A 181 -13.67 7.39 25.27
N PHE A 182 -12.59 6.67 24.99
CA PHE A 182 -11.34 6.66 25.73
C PHE A 182 -10.19 6.07 24.87
N PRO A 183 -9.00 6.70 24.82
CA PRO A 183 -8.67 8.00 25.40
C PRO A 183 -9.34 9.17 24.64
N CYS A 184 -9.52 10.28 25.34
CA CYS A 184 -9.96 11.56 24.78
C CYS A 184 -9.01 12.67 25.24
N PHE A 185 -8.67 13.61 24.36
CA PHE A 185 -7.81 14.75 24.71
C PHE A 185 -7.97 15.91 23.74
N ASP A 186 -7.64 17.11 24.22
CA ASP A 186 -7.47 18.32 23.44
C ASP A 186 -5.99 18.43 23.02
N ASN A 187 -5.73 18.49 21.72
CA ASN A 187 -4.38 18.64 21.19
C ASN A 187 -3.92 20.10 21.36
N ALA A 188 -3.07 20.37 22.34
CA ALA A 188 -2.45 21.66 22.62
C ALA A 188 -1.01 21.75 22.10
N SER A 189 -0.70 21.05 20.99
CA SER A 189 0.63 21.07 20.35
C SER A 189 0.62 21.68 18.94
N PRO A 190 1.80 21.99 18.35
CA PRO A 190 1.95 22.37 16.94
C PRO A 190 1.61 21.25 15.94
N ASN A 191 1.44 20.00 16.38
CA ASN A 191 1.11 18.84 15.52
C ASN A 191 -0.34 18.92 15.03
N LYS A 192 -0.64 19.86 14.13
CA LYS A 192 -1.99 20.12 13.63
C LYS A 192 -2.26 19.46 12.28
N ARG A 193 -1.21 19.19 11.50
CA ARG A 193 -1.33 18.51 10.19
C ARG A 193 -1.64 17.05 10.43
N VAL A 194 -2.35 16.45 9.47
CA VAL A 194 -2.83 15.08 9.59
C VAL A 194 -2.47 14.28 8.34
N LEU A 195 -2.09 13.03 8.58
CA LEU A 195 -2.12 11.95 7.60
C LEU A 195 -2.94 10.80 8.20
N CYS A 196 -3.98 10.40 7.50
CA CYS A 196 -4.70 9.17 7.79
C CYS A 196 -5.11 8.51 6.46
N TYR A 197 -5.92 7.46 6.50
CA TYR A 197 -6.34 6.73 5.30
C TYR A 197 -7.86 6.65 5.25
N LYS A 198 -8.43 6.93 4.07
CA LYS A 198 -9.88 6.92 3.88
C LYS A 198 -10.41 5.51 4.03
N ASN A 199 -11.59 5.39 4.62
CA ASN A 199 -12.41 4.19 4.50
C ASN A 199 -13.03 4.12 3.09
N GLN A 200 -12.16 3.96 2.07
CA GLN A 200 -12.46 3.91 0.66
C GLN A 200 -11.67 2.77 0.00
N VAL A 201 -12.07 2.38 -1.21
CA VAL A 201 -11.36 1.46 -2.09
C VAL A 201 -9.84 1.72 -2.07
N PHE A 202 -9.06 0.70 -1.70
CA PHE A 202 -7.58 0.70 -1.64
C PHE A 202 -6.94 1.63 -0.59
N SER A 203 -7.73 2.16 0.35
CA SER A 203 -7.22 2.95 1.48
C SER A 203 -6.36 4.18 1.06
N PRO A 204 -6.88 5.11 0.23
CA PRO A 204 -6.12 6.29 -0.17
C PRO A 204 -5.78 7.17 1.03
N ALA A 205 -4.63 7.84 0.96
CA ALA A 205 -4.25 8.82 1.96
C ALA A 205 -5.24 10.01 2.00
N GLN A 206 -5.39 10.56 3.20
CA GLN A 206 -6.29 11.65 3.53
C GLN A 206 -5.58 12.65 4.45
N ARG A 207 -5.87 13.95 4.28
CA ARG A 207 -5.21 15.04 5.03
C ARG A 207 -6.09 15.70 6.09
N ASP A 208 -7.33 15.25 6.21
CA ASP A 208 -8.27 15.67 7.23
C ASP A 208 -9.29 14.55 7.49
N PHE A 209 -9.92 14.49 8.65
CA PHE A 209 -10.99 13.52 8.94
C PHE A 209 -11.88 13.98 10.09
N THR A 210 -13.06 13.38 10.18
CA THR A 210 -13.97 13.50 11.34
C THR A 210 -13.97 12.22 12.17
N PHE A 211 -14.04 11.07 11.53
CA PHE A 211 -13.86 9.75 12.13
C PHE A 211 -13.09 8.83 11.17
N THR A 212 -12.14 8.07 11.69
CA THR A 212 -11.36 7.10 10.91
C THR A 212 -11.05 5.86 11.72
N THR A 213 -11.05 4.69 11.07
CA THR A 213 -10.55 3.43 11.62
C THR A 213 -9.09 3.15 11.26
N SER A 214 -8.46 4.08 10.52
CA SER A 214 -7.03 4.05 10.18
C SER A 214 -6.17 4.67 11.30
N PRO A 215 -4.84 4.48 11.32
CA PRO A 215 -3.98 5.29 12.16
C PRO A 215 -4.11 6.77 11.82
N ALA A 216 -4.29 7.60 12.85
CA ALA A 216 -4.28 9.05 12.73
C ALA A 216 -2.90 9.58 13.11
N CYS A 217 -2.13 9.98 12.09
CA CYS A 217 -0.80 10.57 12.24
C CYS A 217 -0.91 12.10 12.28
N PHE A 218 -0.49 12.70 13.39
CA PHE A 218 -0.46 14.15 13.61
C PHE A 218 0.97 14.66 13.60
N PHE A 219 1.22 15.71 12.83
CA PHE A 219 2.57 16.23 12.64
C PHE A 219 2.63 17.75 12.46
N ASP A 220 3.82 18.32 12.64
CA ASP A 220 4.12 19.72 12.41
C ASP A 220 5.02 19.95 11.18
N ASP A 221 5.35 21.20 10.89
CA ASP A 221 6.20 21.57 9.75
C ASP A 221 7.67 21.13 9.88
N ALA A 222 8.11 20.72 11.07
CA ALA A 222 9.42 20.11 11.29
C ALA A 222 9.37 18.58 11.29
N ARG A 223 8.21 17.98 11.01
CA ARG A 223 8.00 16.53 10.96
C ARG A 223 8.20 15.85 12.31
N ASN A 224 7.95 16.55 13.42
CA ASN A 224 7.68 15.89 14.68
C ASN A 224 6.30 15.24 14.60
N VAL A 225 6.17 14.01 15.10
CA VAL A 225 4.98 13.16 14.88
C VAL A 225 4.48 12.58 16.19
N PHE A 226 3.15 12.50 16.33
CA PHE A 226 2.51 11.45 17.12
C PHE A 226 1.45 10.71 16.30
N ILE A 227 1.25 9.42 16.56
CA ILE A 227 0.25 8.57 15.91
C ILE A 227 -0.66 7.99 16.98
N ILE A 228 -1.97 8.04 16.76
CA ILE A 228 -2.94 7.29 17.58
C ILE A 228 -3.79 6.36 16.71
N SER A 229 -3.98 5.13 17.18
CA SER A 229 -4.86 4.15 16.53
C SER A 229 -5.44 3.16 17.53
N ALA A 230 -6.48 2.45 17.11
CA ALA A 230 -6.88 1.20 17.76
C ALA A 230 -5.70 0.21 17.73
N LEU A 231 -5.55 -0.55 18.82
CA LEU A 231 -4.57 -1.63 18.99
C LEU A 231 -5.21 -3.00 18.68
N ASP A 232 -6.53 -3.11 18.77
CA ASP A 232 -7.35 -4.25 18.33
C ASP A 232 -8.75 -3.77 17.88
N HIS A 233 -9.63 -4.68 17.44
CA HIS A 233 -10.99 -4.44 16.98
C HIS A 233 -11.08 -3.38 15.87
N PHE A 234 -10.10 -3.43 14.96
CA PHE A 234 -9.86 -2.41 13.95
C PHE A 234 -11.06 -2.08 13.08
N ILE A 235 -11.98 -3.04 12.85
CA ILE A 235 -13.15 -2.82 12.00
C ILE A 235 -14.16 -1.88 12.66
N THR A 236 -14.35 -2.02 13.98
CA THR A 236 -15.39 -1.29 14.72
C THR A 236 -14.84 -0.15 15.55
N HIS A 237 -13.54 -0.10 15.81
CA HIS A 237 -12.88 0.91 16.66
C HIS A 237 -12.12 1.94 15.82
N GLY A 238 -12.19 3.20 16.23
CA GLY A 238 -11.59 4.29 15.48
C GLY A 238 -11.27 5.51 16.32
N VAL A 239 -10.84 6.55 15.61
CA VAL A 239 -10.42 7.85 16.14
C VAL A 239 -11.32 8.92 15.54
N LYS A 240 -11.97 9.70 16.40
CA LYS A 240 -12.70 10.91 16.05
C LYS A 240 -11.77 12.12 16.21
N LYS A 241 -11.91 13.09 15.30
CA LYS A 241 -11.32 14.42 15.39
C LYS A 241 -12.38 15.49 15.17
N GLU A 242 -12.48 16.44 16.09
CA GLU A 242 -13.39 17.58 15.98
C GLU A 242 -12.71 18.88 16.44
N LEU A 243 -13.32 20.02 16.12
CA LEU A 243 -12.88 21.32 16.62
C LEU A 243 -13.84 21.76 17.73
N ALA A 244 -13.39 21.72 18.98
CA ALA A 244 -14.16 22.12 20.15
C ALA A 244 -13.54 23.38 20.76
N GLY A 245 -14.28 24.49 20.80
CA GLY A 245 -13.76 25.75 21.35
C GLY A 245 -12.50 26.29 20.66
N GLY A 246 -12.29 25.96 19.38
CA GLY A 246 -11.08 26.33 18.63
C GLY A 246 -9.88 25.39 18.84
N VAL A 247 -10.02 24.35 19.67
CA VAL A 247 -8.98 23.34 19.92
C VAL A 247 -9.35 22.03 19.22
N GLN A 248 -8.36 21.33 18.68
CA GLN A 248 -8.55 20.04 18.02
C GLN A 248 -8.71 18.96 19.08
N ARG A 249 -9.92 18.45 19.25
CA ARG A 249 -10.25 17.36 20.17
C ARG A 249 -10.17 16.02 19.45
N ILE A 250 -9.56 15.05 20.12
CA ILE A 250 -9.36 13.69 19.64
C ILE A 250 -10.05 12.74 20.62
N SER A 251 -10.87 11.82 20.12
CA SER A 251 -11.61 10.84 20.93
C SER A 251 -11.57 9.48 20.28
N CYS A 252 -11.14 8.46 21.02
CA CYS A 252 -11.02 7.09 20.53
C CYS A 252 -12.16 6.23 21.07
N GLY A 253 -12.68 5.28 20.31
CA GLY A 253 -13.69 4.35 20.82
C GLY A 253 -14.32 3.47 19.73
N PRO A 254 -15.16 2.49 20.13
CA PRO A 254 -16.04 1.80 19.19
C PRO A 254 -17.00 2.79 18.51
N ASN A 255 -17.26 2.56 17.24
CA ASN A 255 -18.13 3.39 16.40
C ASN A 255 -19.57 3.47 16.95
N GLY A 256 -20.27 4.53 16.59
CA GLY A 256 -21.60 4.87 17.12
C GLY A 256 -22.74 3.93 16.76
N PHE A 257 -22.53 2.98 15.84
CA PHE A 257 -23.55 1.99 15.48
C PHE A 257 -23.44 0.69 16.28
N LEU A 258 -22.38 0.52 17.09
CA LEU A 258 -22.21 -0.70 17.86
C LEU A 258 -23.35 -0.86 18.87
N GLU A 259 -24.11 -1.95 18.74
CA GLU A 259 -25.31 -2.15 19.55
C GLU A 259 -24.98 -2.54 20.98
N LYS A 260 -24.01 -3.46 21.13
CA LYS A 260 -23.62 -4.02 22.42
C LYS A 260 -22.14 -4.39 22.50
N VAL A 261 -21.64 -4.45 23.72
CA VAL A 261 -20.33 -5.02 24.08
C VAL A 261 -20.51 -6.10 25.15
N PRO A 262 -19.89 -7.28 25.01
CA PRO A 262 -20.01 -8.34 26.00
C PRO A 262 -19.25 -8.00 27.30
N ALA A 263 -19.56 -8.74 28.36
CA ALA A 263 -18.81 -8.68 29.61
C ALA A 263 -17.31 -8.92 29.38
N ASN A 264 -16.48 -8.15 30.09
CA ASN A 264 -15.03 -8.13 30.00
C ASN A 264 -14.45 -7.74 28.62
N HIS A 265 -15.24 -7.12 27.74
CA HIS A 265 -14.70 -6.54 26.52
C HIS A 265 -13.66 -5.45 26.85
N VAL A 266 -12.59 -5.39 26.05
CA VAL A 266 -11.51 -4.41 26.16
C VAL A 266 -11.32 -3.69 24.83
N SER A 267 -11.49 -2.36 24.83
CA SER A 267 -11.08 -1.49 23.73
C SER A 267 -9.67 -0.98 24.01
N SER A 268 -8.70 -1.32 23.16
CA SER A 268 -7.29 -0.92 23.34
C SER A 268 -6.83 0.08 22.28
N TYR A 269 -6.03 1.06 22.67
CA TYR A 269 -5.44 2.08 21.79
C TYR A 269 -3.95 2.27 22.06
N LEU A 270 -3.22 2.67 21.03
CA LEU A 270 -1.79 2.94 21.10
C LEU A 270 -1.51 4.37 20.61
N LEU A 271 -0.76 5.12 21.40
CA LEU A 271 -0.21 6.43 21.06
C LEU A 271 1.31 6.32 20.95
N VAL A 272 1.89 6.76 19.84
CA VAL A 272 3.33 6.62 19.52
C VAL A 272 3.91 7.96 19.11
N PHE A 273 5.07 8.33 19.64
CA PHE A 273 5.78 9.58 19.34
C PHE A 273 7.04 9.31 18.54
N GLY A 274 7.41 10.23 17.65
CA GLY A 274 8.61 10.10 16.84
C GLY A 274 8.90 11.31 15.96
N HIS A 275 9.91 11.17 15.10
CA HIS A 275 10.26 12.17 14.10
C HIS A 275 10.33 11.51 12.71
N GLY A 276 9.75 12.19 11.72
CA GLY A 276 9.53 11.65 10.38
C GLY A 276 8.27 10.79 10.30
N ILE A 277 7.46 11.03 9.29
CA ILE A 277 6.16 10.36 9.07
C ILE A 277 6.40 8.90 8.71
N ASN A 278 7.25 8.63 7.71
CA ASN A 278 7.58 7.25 7.30
C ASN A 278 8.16 6.43 8.47
N ALA A 279 9.15 6.99 9.19
CA ALA A 279 9.81 6.30 10.29
C ALA A 279 8.85 6.01 11.45
N THR A 280 8.03 6.99 11.86
CA THR A 280 7.08 6.83 12.97
C THR A 280 5.95 5.87 12.60
N MET A 281 5.47 5.85 11.34
CA MET A 281 4.49 4.87 10.86
C MET A 281 5.05 3.44 10.89
N VAL A 282 6.30 3.24 10.47
CA VAL A 282 6.96 1.92 10.57
C VAL A 282 7.06 1.48 12.03
N ARG A 283 7.47 2.39 12.92
CA ARG A 283 7.58 2.11 14.35
C ARG A 283 6.25 1.77 15.00
N TRP A 284 5.19 2.52 14.69
CA TRP A 284 3.83 2.19 15.11
C TRP A 284 3.41 0.79 14.66
N GLY A 285 3.69 0.44 13.41
CA GLY A 285 3.41 -0.89 12.87
C GLY A 285 4.19 -2.01 13.55
N GLU A 286 5.46 -1.78 13.91
CA GLU A 286 6.27 -2.72 14.72
C GLU A 286 5.65 -2.98 16.09
N LEU A 287 5.16 -1.94 16.76
CA LEU A 287 4.47 -2.08 18.04
C LEU A 287 3.17 -2.87 17.88
N LEU A 288 2.36 -2.60 16.84
CA LEU A 288 1.18 -3.43 16.57
C LEU A 288 1.53 -4.91 16.38
N ARG A 289 2.56 -5.22 15.56
CA ARG A 289 2.99 -6.61 15.33
C ARG A 289 3.55 -7.25 16.60
N THR A 290 4.27 -6.49 17.42
CA THR A 290 4.79 -6.97 18.71
C THR A 290 3.64 -7.36 19.64
N HIS A 291 2.58 -6.53 19.72
CA HIS A 291 1.39 -6.82 20.51
C HIS A 291 0.65 -8.08 20.05
N HIS A 292 0.51 -8.26 18.73
CA HIS A 292 -0.20 -9.41 18.15
C HIS A 292 0.67 -10.66 17.95
N ALA A 293 1.95 -10.61 18.35
CA ALA A 293 2.93 -11.67 18.09
C ALA A 293 3.01 -12.07 16.60
N SER A 294 2.87 -11.08 15.72
CA SER A 294 2.77 -11.30 14.29
C SER A 294 4.15 -11.60 13.69
N PRO A 295 4.31 -12.72 12.96
CA PRO A 295 5.57 -13.03 12.32
C PRO A 295 5.91 -12.01 11.23
N SER A 296 7.21 -11.86 10.95
CA SER A 296 7.63 -11.10 9.78
C SER A 296 7.24 -11.84 8.50
N LYS A 297 6.77 -11.10 7.49
CA LYS A 297 6.47 -11.57 6.14
C LYS A 297 7.68 -11.23 5.27
N ASP A 298 8.29 -12.24 4.69
CA ASP A 298 9.42 -12.08 3.78
C ASP A 298 8.99 -11.34 2.48
N ARG A 299 9.92 -10.62 1.83
CA ARG A 299 9.65 -9.90 0.56
C ARG A 299 9.36 -10.83 -0.62
N TYR A 300 9.64 -12.11 -0.45
CA TYR A 300 9.50 -13.22 -1.39
C TYR A 300 8.66 -14.35 -0.76
N CYS A 301 7.69 -14.02 0.10
CA CYS A 301 6.92 -15.01 0.85
C CYS A 301 5.94 -15.83 0.00
N ASP A 302 5.60 -15.40 -1.21
CA ASP A 302 4.78 -16.16 -2.15
C ASP A 302 5.15 -15.92 -3.61
N ILE A 303 4.44 -16.58 -4.55
CA ILE A 303 4.79 -16.50 -5.97
C ILE A 303 4.60 -15.09 -6.56
N ILE A 304 3.58 -14.34 -6.13
CA ILE A 304 3.27 -13.03 -6.74
C ILE A 304 4.23 -11.96 -6.25
N THR A 305 4.71 -12.10 -5.02
CA THR A 305 5.79 -11.27 -4.51
C THR A 305 7.13 -11.79 -4.97
N SER A 306 7.32 -13.04 -5.34
CA SER A 306 8.65 -13.54 -5.72
C SER A 306 8.96 -13.48 -7.20
N LYS A 307 7.97 -13.67 -8.05
CA LYS A 307 8.16 -13.93 -9.47
C LYS A 307 7.35 -12.96 -10.33
N LEU A 308 7.82 -12.73 -11.55
CA LEU A 308 7.10 -11.99 -12.56
C LEU A 308 5.81 -12.74 -12.96
N GLY A 309 4.68 -12.04 -12.87
CA GLY A 309 3.38 -12.55 -13.31
C GLY A 309 2.92 -11.92 -14.63
N PHE A 310 1.78 -12.37 -15.13
CA PHE A 310 1.05 -11.68 -16.19
C PHE A 310 -0.44 -11.62 -15.83
N PHE A 311 -1.02 -10.42 -15.85
CA PHE A 311 -2.38 -10.17 -15.39
C PHE A 311 -3.33 -9.86 -16.55
N THR A 312 -4.58 -10.31 -16.40
CA THR A 312 -5.70 -10.02 -17.31
C THR A 312 -6.82 -9.27 -16.60
N ASP A 313 -6.44 -8.49 -15.60
CA ASP A 313 -7.24 -7.63 -14.74
C ASP A 313 -7.63 -6.30 -15.38
N ASN A 314 -8.44 -5.51 -14.68
CA ASN A 314 -8.93 -4.23 -15.18
C ASN A 314 -7.77 -3.30 -15.61
N GLY A 315 -7.84 -2.78 -16.83
CA GLY A 315 -6.75 -2.01 -17.44
C GLY A 315 -5.79 -2.84 -18.30
N GLY A 316 -5.72 -4.15 -18.10
CA GLY A 316 -5.00 -5.10 -18.95
C GLY A 316 -5.68 -5.32 -20.31
N TYR A 317 -4.92 -5.75 -21.32
CA TYR A 317 -5.44 -5.87 -22.70
C TYR A 317 -6.52 -6.96 -22.84
N TYR A 318 -6.38 -8.05 -22.10
CA TYR A 318 -7.28 -9.20 -22.16
C TYR A 318 -8.43 -9.14 -21.15
N TYR A 319 -8.59 -8.04 -20.40
CA TYR A 319 -9.70 -7.86 -19.48
C TYR A 319 -11.05 -7.93 -20.19
N TYR A 320 -11.85 -8.96 -19.91
CA TYR A 320 -13.09 -9.29 -20.64
C TYR A 320 -12.93 -9.37 -22.18
N ASN A 321 -11.69 -9.48 -22.68
CA ASN A 321 -11.34 -9.43 -24.09
C ASN A 321 -10.49 -10.64 -24.52
N PRO A 322 -10.94 -11.89 -24.31
CA PRO A 322 -10.15 -13.06 -24.65
C PRO A 322 -10.13 -13.35 -26.16
N ILE A 323 -9.05 -13.99 -26.60
CA ILE A 323 -8.88 -14.51 -27.96
C ILE A 323 -9.99 -15.53 -28.26
N LYS A 324 -10.71 -15.33 -29.37
CA LYS A 324 -11.83 -16.19 -29.79
C LYS A 324 -12.91 -16.36 -28.71
N HIS A 325 -13.08 -15.35 -27.84
CA HIS A 325 -13.98 -15.42 -26.69
C HIS A 325 -13.62 -16.51 -25.65
N ARG A 326 -12.38 -17.01 -25.63
CA ARG A 326 -11.93 -18.13 -24.78
C ARG A 326 -10.63 -17.84 -24.03
N PHE A 327 -10.67 -17.84 -22.71
CA PHE A 327 -9.49 -17.57 -21.89
C PHE A 327 -8.51 -18.74 -21.82
N ASP A 328 -8.96 -19.98 -21.93
CA ASP A 328 -8.08 -21.14 -22.08
C ASP A 328 -7.21 -21.04 -23.35
N VAL A 329 -7.78 -20.59 -24.47
CA VAL A 329 -7.04 -20.29 -25.70
C VAL A 329 -6.09 -19.11 -25.50
N THR A 330 -6.54 -18.08 -24.77
CA THR A 330 -5.77 -16.86 -24.51
C THR A 330 -4.51 -17.17 -23.69
N PHE A 331 -4.64 -17.86 -22.56
CA PHE A 331 -3.50 -18.21 -21.71
C PHE A 331 -2.50 -19.13 -22.41
N LYS A 332 -2.98 -20.12 -23.20
CA LYS A 332 -2.09 -20.96 -24.03
C LYS A 332 -1.31 -20.13 -25.04
N SER A 333 -1.96 -19.15 -25.67
CA SER A 333 -1.32 -18.27 -26.65
C SER A 333 -0.29 -17.34 -25.98
N ILE A 334 -0.61 -16.77 -24.82
CA ILE A 334 0.32 -15.96 -24.03
C ILE A 334 1.55 -16.81 -23.63
N LYS A 335 1.34 -18.02 -23.11
CA LYS A 335 2.42 -18.92 -22.70
C LYS A 335 3.31 -19.31 -23.87
N ALA A 336 2.74 -19.72 -24.99
CA ALA A 336 3.51 -20.10 -26.18
C ALA A 336 4.38 -18.94 -26.69
N HIS A 337 3.84 -17.71 -26.69
CA HIS A 337 4.62 -16.53 -27.05
C HIS A 337 5.70 -16.19 -26.01
N ALA A 338 5.36 -16.24 -24.73
CA ALA A 338 6.30 -16.00 -23.64
C ALA A 338 7.49 -16.96 -23.69
N ASP A 339 7.24 -18.25 -23.96
CA ASP A 339 8.29 -19.25 -24.14
C ASP A 339 9.19 -18.94 -25.34
N ALA A 340 8.59 -18.57 -26.47
CA ALA A 340 9.33 -18.22 -27.70
C ALA A 340 10.21 -16.97 -27.51
N GLU A 341 9.73 -15.98 -26.75
CA GLU A 341 10.44 -14.73 -26.49
C GLU A 341 11.30 -14.76 -25.21
N HIS A 342 11.34 -15.90 -24.50
CA HIS A 342 12.01 -16.05 -23.20
C HIS A 342 11.55 -14.99 -22.18
N LEU A 343 10.24 -14.77 -22.08
CA LEU A 343 9.60 -13.97 -21.03
C LEU A 343 9.28 -14.89 -19.84
N PRO A 344 9.86 -14.65 -18.65
CA PRO A 344 9.81 -15.61 -17.55
C PRO A 344 8.56 -15.45 -16.68
N PHE A 345 7.37 -15.47 -17.29
CA PHE A 345 6.11 -15.45 -16.54
C PHE A 345 5.95 -16.74 -15.74
N ALA A 346 5.82 -16.61 -14.42
CA ALA A 346 5.73 -17.74 -13.50
C ALA A 346 4.29 -18.10 -13.11
N TYR A 347 3.31 -17.26 -13.45
CA TYR A 347 1.90 -17.49 -13.18
C TYR A 347 1.02 -16.56 -14.02
N PHE A 348 -0.27 -16.90 -14.12
CA PHE A 348 -1.29 -16.03 -14.71
C PHE A 348 -2.39 -15.68 -13.69
N HIS A 349 -2.96 -14.49 -13.83
CA HIS A 349 -4.07 -14.05 -13.00
C HIS A 349 -5.43 -14.28 -13.67
N LEU A 350 -6.33 -14.98 -12.99
CA LEU A 350 -7.73 -15.14 -13.36
C LEU A 350 -8.55 -14.01 -12.73
N ASP A 351 -8.85 -12.98 -13.52
CA ASP A 351 -9.62 -11.82 -13.05
C ASP A 351 -11.14 -12.06 -13.09
N SER A 352 -11.93 -11.16 -12.54
CA SER A 352 -13.39 -11.11 -12.40
C SER A 352 -14.24 -11.69 -13.53
N PHE A 353 -13.76 -11.84 -14.76
CA PHE A 353 -14.46 -12.53 -15.84
C PHE A 353 -14.60 -14.05 -15.63
N TRP A 354 -13.72 -14.69 -14.85
CA TRP A 354 -13.48 -16.13 -14.96
C TRP A 354 -14.58 -17.03 -14.41
N TYR A 355 -15.48 -16.50 -13.57
CA TYR A 355 -16.62 -17.22 -13.00
C TYR A 355 -17.98 -16.61 -13.37
N PRO A 356 -19.07 -17.41 -13.32
CA PRO A 356 -20.43 -16.96 -13.64
C PRO A 356 -20.92 -15.83 -12.73
N LYS A 357 -21.67 -14.90 -13.32
CA LYS A 357 -22.29 -13.76 -12.62
C LYS A 357 -23.75 -13.60 -13.05
N ILE A 358 -24.55 -12.91 -12.25
CA ILE A 358 -26.00 -12.79 -12.43
C ILE A 358 -26.46 -12.02 -13.69
N VAL A 359 -25.58 -11.29 -14.38
CA VAL A 359 -26.03 -10.47 -15.53
C VAL A 359 -26.61 -11.31 -16.67
N LYS A 360 -27.90 -11.03 -16.95
CA LYS A 360 -28.66 -11.65 -18.05
C LYS A 360 -27.94 -11.46 -19.39
N SER A 361 -27.90 -12.51 -20.20
CA SER A 361 -27.16 -12.61 -21.47
C SER A 361 -27.35 -11.43 -22.42
N TRP A 362 -28.58 -10.90 -22.56
CA TRP A 362 -28.89 -9.76 -23.43
C TRP A 362 -28.26 -8.44 -22.96
N LYS A 363 -28.13 -8.24 -21.64
CA LYS A 363 -27.40 -7.10 -21.08
C LYS A 363 -25.90 -7.28 -21.22
N ARG A 364 -25.39 -8.52 -21.20
CA ARG A 364 -23.96 -8.85 -21.36
C ARG A 364 -23.40 -8.32 -22.68
N THR A 365 -24.13 -8.43 -23.79
CA THR A 365 -23.70 -7.89 -25.10
C THR A 365 -23.64 -6.36 -25.12
N LEU A 366 -24.64 -5.68 -24.56
CA LEU A 366 -24.68 -4.20 -24.47
C LEU A 366 -23.60 -3.67 -23.50
N VAL A 367 -23.41 -4.37 -22.39
CA VAL A 367 -22.39 -4.10 -21.37
C VAL A 367 -20.99 -4.33 -21.92
N ASN A 368 -20.77 -5.36 -22.75
CA ASN A 368 -19.48 -5.61 -23.40
C ASN A 368 -19.07 -4.48 -24.37
N LEU A 369 -19.99 -3.66 -24.87
CA LEU A 369 -19.64 -2.45 -25.62
C LEU A 369 -19.21 -1.27 -24.72
N LEU A 370 -19.63 -1.26 -23.45
CA LEU A 370 -19.43 -0.15 -22.51
C LEU A 370 -18.45 -0.46 -21.36
N HIS A 371 -18.07 -1.73 -21.16
CA HIS A 371 -17.26 -2.18 -20.02
C HIS A 371 -15.87 -1.54 -19.95
N VAL A 372 -15.26 -1.29 -21.12
CA VAL A 372 -13.97 -0.57 -21.26
C VAL A 372 -14.01 0.81 -20.59
N LYS A 373 -15.20 1.39 -20.37
CA LYS A 373 -15.38 2.71 -19.77
C LYS A 373 -16.05 2.74 -18.40
N LEU A 374 -16.75 1.67 -18.00
CA LEU A 374 -17.60 1.65 -16.79
C LEU A 374 -17.13 0.63 -15.71
N GLY A 375 -16.10 -0.17 -16.00
CA GLY A 375 -15.54 -1.14 -15.06
C GLY A 375 -16.41 -2.38 -14.82
N GLY A 376 -15.91 -3.33 -14.02
CA GLY A 376 -16.53 -4.66 -13.83
C GLY A 376 -17.78 -4.72 -12.94
N GLY A 377 -18.14 -3.62 -12.28
CA GLY A 377 -19.29 -3.56 -11.34
C GLY A 377 -20.64 -3.83 -12.00
N ILE A 378 -20.78 -3.49 -13.28
CA ILE A 378 -21.98 -3.68 -14.08
C ILE A 378 -22.32 -5.15 -14.37
N TYR A 379 -21.39 -6.08 -14.12
CA TYR A 379 -21.60 -7.53 -14.32
C TYR A 379 -22.30 -8.24 -13.15
N GLY A 380 -22.59 -7.55 -12.05
CA GLY A 380 -23.29 -8.10 -10.88
C GLY A 380 -22.46 -9.09 -10.04
N GLY A 381 -23.07 -9.60 -8.97
CA GLY A 381 -22.43 -10.54 -8.03
C GLY A 381 -22.14 -11.91 -8.64
N ALA A 382 -21.15 -12.61 -8.08
CA ALA A 382 -20.81 -13.99 -8.44
C ALA A 382 -21.98 -14.92 -8.16
N LEU A 383 -22.17 -15.93 -9.01
CA LEU A 383 -23.06 -17.05 -8.71
C LEU A 383 -22.28 -18.17 -8.05
N THR A 384 -21.17 -18.57 -8.66
CA THR A 384 -20.28 -19.60 -8.16
C THR A 384 -18.82 -19.21 -8.40
N TRP A 385 -17.86 -20.01 -7.93
CA TRP A 385 -16.42 -19.76 -8.09
C TRP A 385 -15.72 -20.87 -8.88
N GLU A 386 -16.38 -21.35 -9.93
CA GLU A 386 -15.84 -22.27 -10.94
C GLU A 386 -15.84 -21.59 -12.34
N PRO A 387 -15.17 -22.15 -13.36
CA PRO A 387 -15.03 -21.51 -14.67
C PRO A 387 -16.36 -21.21 -15.34
N ASP A 388 -16.51 -19.99 -15.85
CA ASP A 388 -17.67 -19.60 -16.65
C ASP A 388 -17.62 -20.30 -18.02
N PRO A 389 -18.56 -21.19 -18.36
CA PRO A 389 -18.59 -21.86 -19.66
C PRO A 389 -18.79 -20.90 -20.84
N TYR A 390 -19.18 -19.65 -20.58
CA TYR A 390 -19.17 -18.59 -21.59
C TYR A 390 -17.74 -18.20 -22.02
N TYR A 391 -16.79 -18.21 -21.09
CA TYR A 391 -15.42 -17.75 -21.29
C TYR A 391 -14.38 -18.87 -21.38
N PHE A 392 -14.74 -20.10 -21.02
CA PHE A 392 -13.87 -21.27 -21.10
C PHE A 392 -14.45 -22.32 -22.03
N SER A 393 -13.59 -23.00 -22.79
CA SER A 393 -14.03 -24.08 -23.68
C SER A 393 -14.75 -25.19 -22.89
N PRO A 394 -15.83 -25.80 -23.42
CA PRO A 394 -16.55 -26.87 -22.73
C PRO A 394 -15.63 -27.99 -22.23
N GLY A 395 -15.79 -28.39 -20.96
CA GLY A 395 -14.98 -29.42 -20.30
C GLY A 395 -13.62 -28.93 -19.77
N THR A 396 -13.26 -27.66 -19.97
CA THR A 396 -12.01 -27.10 -19.40
C THR A 396 -12.15 -26.92 -17.90
N THR A 397 -11.23 -27.51 -17.13
CA THR A 397 -11.05 -27.23 -15.71
C THR A 397 -9.81 -26.36 -15.51
N ILE A 398 -9.78 -25.55 -14.43
CA ILE A 398 -8.57 -24.75 -14.11
C ILE A 398 -7.38 -25.65 -13.80
N ALA A 399 -7.59 -26.74 -13.07
CA ALA A 399 -6.56 -27.75 -12.82
C ALA A 399 -5.96 -28.31 -14.11
N GLY A 400 -6.81 -28.69 -15.07
CA GLY A 400 -6.39 -29.22 -16.36
C GLY A 400 -5.61 -28.18 -17.18
N LEU A 401 -6.10 -26.94 -17.22
CA LEU A 401 -5.43 -25.84 -17.90
C LEU A 401 -4.08 -25.51 -17.25
N SER A 402 -4.00 -25.46 -15.92
CA SER A 402 -2.75 -25.24 -15.19
C SER A 402 -1.72 -26.31 -15.50
N LYS A 403 -2.14 -27.58 -15.52
CA LYS A 403 -1.28 -28.71 -15.89
C LYS A 403 -0.75 -28.60 -17.33
N GLU A 404 -1.59 -28.18 -18.26
CA GLU A 404 -1.21 -27.99 -19.67
C GLU A 404 -0.22 -26.83 -19.84
N LEU A 405 -0.41 -25.74 -19.11
CA LEU A 405 0.50 -24.58 -19.13
C LEU A 405 1.79 -24.81 -18.35
N GLY A 406 1.79 -25.75 -17.40
CA GLY A 406 2.88 -25.94 -16.44
C GLY A 406 3.05 -24.79 -15.45
N LEU A 407 2.01 -23.96 -15.25
CA LEU A 407 2.03 -22.77 -14.41
C LEU A 407 0.83 -22.74 -13.46
N PRO A 408 0.99 -22.25 -12.21
CA PRO A 408 -0.13 -22.00 -11.32
C PRO A 408 -0.92 -20.75 -11.71
N PHE A 409 -2.08 -20.59 -11.10
CA PHE A 409 -2.91 -19.39 -11.20
C PHE A 409 -2.97 -18.62 -9.89
N THR A 410 -3.30 -17.34 -10.02
CA THR A 410 -3.83 -16.52 -8.93
C THR A 410 -5.25 -16.13 -9.32
N ALA A 411 -6.19 -16.04 -8.40
CA ALA A 411 -7.59 -15.88 -8.78
C ALA A 411 -8.32 -14.83 -7.95
N HIS A 412 -8.97 -13.92 -8.67
CA HIS A 412 -9.89 -12.93 -8.15
C HIS A 412 -11.20 -13.56 -7.64
N HIS A 413 -11.76 -13.00 -6.58
CA HIS A 413 -13.10 -13.29 -6.09
C HIS A 413 -13.84 -12.01 -5.68
N ARG A 414 -15.10 -11.87 -6.12
CA ARG A 414 -16.00 -10.78 -5.72
C ARG A 414 -17.14 -11.30 -4.84
N TRP A 415 -17.94 -10.39 -4.29
CA TRP A 415 -19.16 -10.73 -3.56
C TRP A 415 -20.11 -11.67 -4.33
N TYR A 416 -20.90 -12.45 -3.61
CA TYR A 416 -21.95 -13.27 -4.22
C TYR A 416 -23.24 -12.49 -4.43
N SER A 417 -23.96 -12.86 -5.49
CA SER A 417 -25.37 -12.53 -5.64
C SER A 417 -26.21 -13.30 -4.63
N ALA A 418 -27.34 -12.72 -4.20
CA ALA A 418 -28.40 -13.43 -3.47
C ALA A 418 -28.91 -14.71 -4.17
N GLU A 419 -28.65 -14.86 -5.46
CA GLU A 419 -29.00 -16.03 -6.27
C GLU A 419 -27.89 -17.11 -6.29
N THR A 420 -26.81 -16.97 -5.52
CA THR A 420 -25.77 -18.01 -5.44
C THR A 420 -26.38 -19.35 -4.98
N PRO A 421 -26.10 -20.48 -5.66
CA PRO A 421 -26.53 -21.81 -5.21
C PRO A 421 -25.74 -22.31 -4.00
N TYR A 422 -24.65 -21.64 -3.59
CA TYR A 422 -23.92 -22.03 -2.38
C TYR A 422 -24.71 -21.79 -1.09
N LYS A 423 -25.71 -20.88 -1.11
CA LYS A 423 -26.58 -20.62 0.04
C LYS A 423 -27.43 -21.83 0.45
N ASP A 424 -27.62 -22.80 -0.46
CA ASP A 424 -28.35 -24.03 -0.17
C ASP A 424 -27.45 -25.09 0.51
N LYS A 425 -26.13 -24.86 0.57
CA LYS A 425 -25.12 -25.76 1.15
C LYS A 425 -24.46 -25.21 2.41
N PHE A 426 -24.37 -23.90 2.54
CA PHE A 426 -23.66 -23.21 3.61
C PHE A 426 -24.49 -22.06 4.17
N LYS A 427 -24.15 -21.59 5.37
CA LYS A 427 -24.80 -20.41 5.94
C LYS A 427 -24.33 -19.12 5.25
N PHE A 428 -25.31 -18.33 4.82
CA PHE A 428 -25.10 -17.03 4.18
C PHE A 428 -25.97 -15.95 4.85
N ILE A 429 -25.41 -14.75 4.98
CA ILE A 429 -26.19 -13.54 5.19
C ILE A 429 -26.53 -12.98 3.81
N ILE A 430 -27.79 -12.58 3.63
CA ILE A 430 -28.30 -12.00 2.38
C ILE A 430 -28.97 -10.67 2.70
N GLU A 431 -28.43 -9.59 2.13
CA GLU A 431 -28.93 -8.23 2.30
C GLU A 431 -28.94 -7.51 0.94
N ASN A 432 -30.04 -6.87 0.57
CA ASN A 432 -30.14 -6.01 -0.63
C ASN A 432 -29.65 -6.65 -1.94
N GLY A 433 -29.83 -7.97 -2.12
CA GLY A 433 -29.38 -8.70 -3.31
C GLY A 433 -27.91 -9.16 -3.28
N TRP A 434 -27.20 -8.89 -2.19
CA TRP A 434 -25.83 -9.35 -1.91
C TRP A 434 -25.88 -10.55 -0.97
N ALA A 435 -24.93 -11.48 -1.14
CA ALA A 435 -24.76 -12.63 -0.29
C ALA A 435 -23.30 -12.77 0.15
N MET A 436 -23.10 -13.13 1.42
CA MET A 436 -21.77 -13.39 2.00
C MET A 436 -21.88 -14.57 2.95
N SER A 437 -20.98 -15.55 2.81
CA SER A 437 -20.97 -16.68 3.73
C SER A 437 -20.44 -16.27 5.09
N ILE A 438 -21.09 -16.79 6.13
CA ILE A 438 -20.66 -16.75 7.54
C ILE A 438 -20.37 -18.16 8.07
N ASP A 439 -20.17 -19.11 7.16
CA ASP A 439 -19.95 -20.51 7.48
C ASP A 439 -18.46 -20.84 7.32
N PRO A 440 -17.75 -21.23 8.38
CA PRO A 440 -16.36 -21.68 8.26
C PRO A 440 -16.16 -22.80 7.23
N ALA A 441 -17.15 -23.69 7.06
CA ALA A 441 -17.06 -24.82 6.12
C ALA A 441 -17.08 -24.37 4.65
N TYR A 442 -17.68 -23.21 4.35
CA TYR A 442 -17.64 -22.63 3.01
C TYR A 442 -16.21 -22.24 2.64
N TRP A 443 -15.47 -21.63 3.57
CA TRP A 443 -14.09 -21.22 3.31
C TRP A 443 -13.17 -22.41 3.05
N ASP A 444 -13.33 -23.50 3.80
CA ASP A 444 -12.59 -24.75 3.51
C ASP A 444 -12.97 -25.34 2.15
N PHE A 445 -14.25 -25.35 1.81
CA PHE A 445 -14.70 -25.79 0.49
C PHE A 445 -14.04 -24.98 -0.65
N LEU A 446 -14.05 -23.66 -0.54
CA LEU A 446 -13.48 -22.75 -1.54
C LEU A 446 -11.96 -22.93 -1.67
N MET A 447 -11.25 -22.99 -0.54
CA MET A 447 -9.78 -23.09 -0.53
C MET A 447 -9.29 -24.47 -0.93
N LYS A 448 -10.07 -25.53 -0.65
CA LYS A 448 -9.84 -26.86 -1.22
C LYS A 448 -9.93 -26.84 -2.75
N TYR A 449 -10.98 -26.22 -3.30
CA TYR A 449 -11.12 -26.06 -4.74
C TYR A 449 -9.94 -25.26 -5.34
N ALA A 450 -9.51 -24.17 -4.68
CA ALA A 450 -8.34 -23.40 -5.10
C ALA A 450 -7.09 -24.29 -5.21
N LYS A 451 -6.80 -25.07 -4.15
CA LYS A 451 -5.67 -25.98 -4.09
C LYS A 451 -5.72 -27.05 -5.18
N GLU A 452 -6.87 -27.69 -5.38
CA GLU A 452 -7.07 -28.71 -6.42
C GLU A 452 -6.96 -28.13 -7.83
N SER A 453 -7.25 -26.84 -8.00
CA SER A 453 -7.12 -26.09 -9.24
C SER A 453 -5.73 -25.49 -9.50
N ASN A 454 -4.77 -25.71 -8.59
CA ASN A 454 -3.46 -25.05 -8.60
C ASN A 454 -3.56 -23.51 -8.64
N ILE A 455 -4.60 -22.97 -8.00
CA ILE A 455 -4.67 -21.56 -7.63
C ILE A 455 -3.89 -21.42 -6.33
N VAL A 456 -2.83 -20.62 -6.33
CA VAL A 456 -1.89 -20.52 -5.20
C VAL A 456 -2.02 -19.22 -4.41
N VAL A 457 -2.63 -18.19 -5.03
CA VAL A 457 -3.02 -16.95 -4.36
C VAL A 457 -4.49 -16.67 -4.61
N TYR A 458 -5.22 -16.43 -3.54
CA TYR A 458 -6.60 -15.99 -3.54
C TYR A 458 -6.66 -14.47 -3.38
N GLU A 459 -7.26 -13.77 -4.32
CA GLU A 459 -7.56 -12.35 -4.17
C GLU A 459 -9.00 -12.16 -3.72
N GLN A 460 -9.18 -11.58 -2.53
CA GLN A 460 -10.49 -11.10 -2.11
C GLN A 460 -10.66 -9.66 -2.58
N ASP A 461 -11.57 -9.45 -3.54
CA ASP A 461 -11.94 -8.14 -4.05
C ASP A 461 -13.29 -7.67 -3.45
N TRP A 462 -13.67 -6.40 -3.70
CA TRP A 462 -14.90 -5.76 -3.26
C TRP A 462 -15.06 -5.73 -1.73
N MET A 463 -13.96 -5.75 -1.00
CA MET A 463 -13.98 -5.85 0.46
C MET A 463 -14.67 -4.67 1.13
N ILE A 464 -14.40 -3.42 0.69
CA ILE A 464 -15.16 -2.26 1.19
C ILE A 464 -16.66 -2.38 0.90
N SER A 465 -17.04 -2.94 -0.25
CA SER A 465 -18.43 -3.14 -0.59
C SER A 465 -19.11 -4.11 0.38
N HIS A 466 -18.43 -5.17 0.84
CA HIS A 466 -18.95 -6.02 1.91
C HIS A 466 -19.21 -5.20 3.18
N SER A 467 -18.21 -4.44 3.64
CA SER A 467 -18.35 -3.65 4.88
C SER A 467 -19.41 -2.54 4.80
N ASN A 468 -19.72 -2.06 3.60
CA ASN A 468 -20.75 -1.04 3.39
C ASN A 468 -22.16 -1.62 3.25
N HIS A 469 -22.29 -2.83 2.69
CA HIS A 469 -23.60 -3.44 2.44
C HIS A 469 -24.11 -4.26 3.64
N PHE A 470 -23.25 -5.03 4.31
CA PHE A 470 -23.67 -5.88 5.42
C PHE A 470 -23.60 -5.10 6.74
N HIS A 471 -24.76 -4.84 7.33
CA HIS A 471 -24.87 -4.00 8.55
C HIS A 471 -24.03 -4.52 9.72
N ALA A 472 -23.90 -5.84 9.86
CA ALA A 472 -23.15 -6.49 10.94
C ALA A 472 -21.68 -6.04 11.05
N PHE A 473 -21.04 -5.59 9.96
CA PHE A 473 -19.69 -5.02 10.02
C PHE A 473 -19.59 -3.77 10.91
N LYS A 474 -20.70 -3.05 11.10
CA LYS A 474 -20.74 -1.79 11.85
C LYS A 474 -21.46 -1.96 13.19
N THR A 475 -22.46 -2.84 13.26
CA THR A 475 -23.33 -3.01 14.42
C THR A 475 -22.91 -4.11 15.39
N GLU A 476 -22.13 -5.10 14.92
CA GLU A 476 -21.72 -6.27 15.72
C GLU A 476 -20.21 -6.28 16.00
N LEU A 477 -19.85 -6.38 17.27
CA LEU A 477 -18.45 -6.45 17.68
C LEU A 477 -17.80 -7.74 17.17
N GLY A 478 -16.69 -7.62 16.45
CA GLY A 478 -15.87 -8.77 16.06
C GLY A 478 -16.38 -9.53 14.83
N PHE A 479 -17.52 -9.13 14.25
CA PHE A 479 -18.09 -9.78 13.07
C PHE A 479 -17.12 -9.74 11.87
N GLY A 480 -16.66 -8.54 11.51
CA GLY A 480 -15.73 -8.34 10.40
C GLY A 480 -14.39 -9.05 10.61
N GLU A 481 -13.85 -9.00 11.84
CA GLU A 481 -12.61 -9.70 12.19
C GLU A 481 -12.76 -11.22 12.11
N THR A 482 -13.91 -11.76 12.52
CA THR A 482 -14.19 -13.19 12.43
C THR A 482 -14.27 -13.64 10.98
N TRP A 483 -14.98 -12.88 10.12
CA TRP A 483 -15.06 -13.15 8.69
C TRP A 483 -13.68 -13.19 8.01
N LEU A 484 -12.82 -12.21 8.30
CA LEU A 484 -11.44 -12.20 7.79
C LEU A 484 -10.60 -13.36 8.35
N LYS A 485 -10.76 -13.68 9.63
CA LYS A 485 -10.04 -14.77 10.30
C LYS A 485 -10.39 -16.12 9.70
N GLU A 486 -11.68 -16.40 9.46
CA GLU A 486 -12.12 -17.67 8.89
C GLU A 486 -11.57 -17.87 7.48
N MET A 487 -11.64 -16.84 6.64
CA MET A 487 -11.04 -16.81 5.30
C MET A 487 -9.53 -17.09 5.36
N ALA A 488 -8.79 -16.35 6.19
CA ALA A 488 -7.34 -16.50 6.33
C ALA A 488 -6.94 -17.87 6.87
N THR A 489 -7.68 -18.39 7.86
CA THR A 489 -7.38 -19.69 8.48
C THR A 489 -7.59 -20.83 7.47
N ALA A 490 -8.69 -20.81 6.70
CA ALA A 490 -8.94 -21.80 5.65
C ALA A 490 -7.86 -21.73 4.56
N ALA A 491 -7.51 -20.53 4.08
CA ALA A 491 -6.46 -20.37 3.09
C ALA A 491 -5.11 -20.94 3.59
N SER A 492 -4.76 -20.67 4.85
CA SER A 492 -3.54 -21.19 5.48
C SER A 492 -3.52 -22.73 5.54
N ARG A 493 -4.63 -23.37 5.94
CA ARG A 493 -4.76 -24.84 5.96
C ARG A 493 -4.51 -25.49 4.60
N HIS A 494 -4.85 -24.80 3.52
CA HIS A 494 -4.68 -25.28 2.15
C HIS A 494 -3.38 -24.80 1.47
N GLY A 495 -2.53 -24.06 2.18
CA GLY A 495 -1.28 -23.51 1.66
C GLY A 495 -1.51 -22.43 0.59
N ILE A 496 -2.56 -21.63 0.77
CA ILE A 496 -2.96 -20.51 -0.10
C ILE A 496 -2.63 -19.19 0.59
N THR A 497 -1.98 -18.28 -0.13
CA THR A 497 -1.81 -16.89 0.33
C THR A 497 -2.93 -16.00 -0.19
N ILE A 498 -3.11 -14.84 0.44
CA ILE A 498 -4.20 -13.92 0.18
C ILE A 498 -3.66 -12.55 -0.23
N GLN A 499 -4.24 -12.01 -1.31
CA GLN A 499 -4.19 -10.59 -1.66
C GLN A 499 -5.49 -9.92 -1.24
N TYR A 500 -5.42 -8.81 -0.51
CA TYR A 500 -6.60 -7.97 -0.28
C TYR A 500 -6.74 -6.89 -1.35
N CYS A 501 -7.92 -6.80 -1.93
CA CYS A 501 -8.29 -5.87 -2.99
C CYS A 501 -9.53 -5.08 -2.59
N MET A 502 -9.54 -3.79 -2.95
CA MET A 502 -10.55 -2.81 -2.53
C MET A 502 -10.79 -2.77 -1.00
N ALA A 503 -9.79 -3.13 -0.20
CA ALA A 503 -9.90 -3.23 1.25
C ALA A 503 -9.74 -1.87 1.94
N THR A 504 -10.43 -1.75 3.07
CA THR A 504 -10.39 -0.58 3.96
C THR A 504 -9.12 -0.60 4.82
N PRO A 505 -8.69 0.53 5.41
CA PRO A 505 -7.50 0.55 6.25
C PRO A 505 -7.65 -0.34 7.48
N ALA A 506 -8.87 -0.46 8.01
CA ALA A 506 -9.19 -1.38 9.11
C ALA A 506 -8.96 -2.85 8.73
N MET A 507 -9.34 -3.26 7.52
CA MET A 507 -9.10 -4.61 7.01
C MET A 507 -7.60 -4.86 6.78
N TRP A 508 -6.87 -3.84 6.32
CA TRP A 508 -5.40 -3.92 6.24
C TRP A 508 -4.79 -4.12 7.63
N MET A 509 -5.22 -3.34 8.63
CA MET A 509 -4.74 -3.48 10.01
C MET A 509 -5.04 -4.86 10.59
N ALA A 510 -6.22 -5.41 10.33
CA ALA A 510 -6.57 -6.78 10.72
C ALA A 510 -5.64 -7.85 10.13
N SER A 511 -5.02 -7.60 8.97
CA SER A 511 -4.06 -8.52 8.32
C SER A 511 -2.79 -8.80 9.14
N ILE A 512 -2.50 -7.98 10.16
CA ILE A 512 -1.42 -8.25 11.13
C ILE A 512 -1.62 -9.62 11.79
N LYS A 513 -2.86 -10.05 12.00
CA LYS A 513 -3.20 -11.33 12.61
C LYS A 513 -3.10 -12.51 11.65
N PHE A 514 -2.86 -12.27 10.35
CA PHE A 514 -2.96 -13.26 9.28
C PHE A 514 -1.65 -13.32 8.48
N PRO A 515 -0.71 -14.23 8.82
CA PRO A 515 0.59 -14.32 8.16
C PRO A 515 0.52 -14.62 6.66
N ASN A 516 -0.52 -15.33 6.22
CA ASN A 516 -0.74 -15.70 4.82
C ASN A 516 -1.46 -14.60 4.01
N VAL A 517 -1.83 -13.45 4.59
CA VAL A 517 -2.19 -12.25 3.82
C VAL A 517 -0.89 -11.51 3.52
N THR A 518 -0.37 -11.65 2.31
CA THR A 518 1.01 -11.25 1.98
C THR A 518 1.11 -9.87 1.35
N ASN A 519 0.06 -9.43 0.65
CA ASN A 519 0.09 -8.24 -0.17
C ASN A 519 -1.30 -7.58 -0.29
N VAL A 520 -1.32 -6.34 -0.74
CA VAL A 520 -2.53 -5.54 -0.89
C VAL A 520 -2.48 -4.70 -2.15
N ARG A 521 -3.62 -4.46 -2.80
CA ARG A 521 -3.72 -3.44 -3.85
C ARG A 521 -3.51 -2.05 -3.25
N GLY A 522 -2.41 -1.40 -3.64
CA GLY A 522 -1.95 -0.12 -3.09
C GLY A 522 -2.37 1.10 -3.92
N SER A 523 -2.85 0.91 -5.14
CA SER A 523 -3.39 1.97 -6.01
C SER A 523 -4.76 1.57 -6.53
N ASN A 524 -5.46 2.57 -7.07
CA ASN A 524 -6.68 2.32 -7.82
C ASN A 524 -6.40 1.55 -9.12
N ASP A 525 -7.47 1.14 -9.80
CA ASP A 525 -7.38 0.42 -11.06
C ASP A 525 -6.51 1.17 -12.07
N TYR A 526 -5.65 0.45 -12.75
CA TYR A 526 -4.83 1.00 -13.80
C TYR A 526 -5.67 1.32 -15.03
N HIS A 527 -5.35 2.43 -15.68
CA HIS A 527 -5.84 2.72 -17.01
C HIS A 527 -4.78 3.51 -17.78
N PRO A 528 -4.41 3.10 -19.00
CA PRO A 528 -3.30 3.70 -19.76
C PRO A 528 -3.47 5.20 -20.07
N ASP A 529 -4.72 5.66 -20.11
CA ASP A 529 -5.05 7.07 -20.39
C ASP A 529 -5.12 7.95 -19.12
N TRP A 530 -4.98 7.39 -17.91
CA TRP A 530 -5.09 8.16 -16.68
C TRP A 530 -3.82 8.98 -16.39
N PRO A 531 -3.95 10.14 -15.72
CA PRO A 531 -2.81 10.96 -15.37
C PRO A 531 -2.01 10.31 -14.23
N HIS A 532 -0.69 10.24 -14.34
CA HIS A 532 0.17 9.60 -13.33
C HIS A 532 0.15 10.28 -11.95
N VAL A 533 -0.42 11.49 -11.87
CA VAL A 533 -0.71 12.11 -10.57
C VAL A 533 -1.70 11.28 -9.75
N TYR A 534 -2.50 10.46 -10.41
CA TYR A 534 -3.54 9.64 -9.79
C TYR A 534 -2.99 8.32 -9.23
N ASP A 535 -2.21 7.56 -10.00
CA ASP A 535 -1.67 6.26 -9.58
C ASP A 535 -0.45 6.39 -8.65
N MET A 536 0.55 7.20 -9.03
CA MET A 536 1.83 7.31 -8.33
C MET A 536 1.64 7.90 -6.94
N THR A 537 0.84 8.96 -6.81
CA THR A 537 0.62 9.59 -5.51
C THR A 537 -0.20 8.71 -4.58
N PHE A 538 -1.16 7.95 -5.14
CA PHE A 538 -1.96 6.99 -4.39
C PHE A 538 -1.06 5.86 -3.89
N LEU A 539 -0.39 5.14 -4.80
CA LEU A 539 0.46 4.00 -4.46
C LEU A 539 1.51 4.37 -3.42
N THR A 540 2.26 5.45 -3.64
CA THR A 540 3.41 5.76 -2.79
C THR A 540 3.02 6.30 -1.41
N GLN A 541 1.78 6.80 -1.23
CA GLN A 541 1.27 7.18 0.09
C GLN A 541 0.61 6.01 0.83
N SER A 542 -0.14 5.15 0.14
CA SER A 542 -0.71 3.92 0.73
C SER A 542 0.39 2.90 1.08
N SER A 543 1.50 2.89 0.33
CA SER A 543 2.68 2.06 0.60
C SER A 543 3.28 2.31 1.98
N ILE A 544 3.09 3.50 2.56
CA ILE A 544 3.50 3.80 3.94
C ILE A 544 2.71 2.93 4.93
N LEU A 545 1.39 2.82 4.76
CA LEU A 545 0.54 1.96 5.57
C LEU A 545 0.85 0.48 5.32
N ALA A 546 0.99 0.07 4.05
CA ALA A 546 1.32 -1.31 3.71
C ALA A 546 2.63 -1.74 4.39
N ARG A 547 3.69 -0.91 4.30
CA ARG A 547 4.97 -1.18 4.97
C ARG A 547 4.83 -1.29 6.48
N ALA A 548 4.09 -0.37 7.12
CA ALA A 548 3.86 -0.41 8.56
C ALA A 548 3.19 -1.72 8.99
N LEU A 549 2.29 -2.26 8.17
CA LEU A 549 1.56 -3.50 8.44
C LEU A 549 2.30 -4.77 7.93
N ASN A 550 3.53 -4.60 7.42
CA ASN A 550 4.34 -5.65 6.82
C ASN A 550 3.68 -6.34 5.61
N LEU A 551 2.92 -5.57 4.83
CA LEU A 551 2.29 -5.98 3.58
C LEU A 551 3.06 -5.42 2.39
N TRP A 552 3.02 -6.14 1.27
CA TRP A 552 3.64 -5.69 0.02
C TRP A 552 2.62 -5.00 -0.89
N PRO A 553 2.82 -3.73 -1.27
CA PRO A 553 1.84 -2.99 -2.08
C PRO A 553 1.95 -3.33 -3.56
N PHE A 554 0.81 -3.68 -4.17
CA PHE A 554 0.68 -3.92 -5.61
C PHE A 554 0.17 -2.66 -6.32
N LYS A 555 0.91 -2.19 -7.34
CA LYS A 555 0.58 -1.04 -8.21
C LYS A 555 -0.63 -1.27 -9.11
N ASP A 556 -1.09 -2.51 -9.22
CA ASP A 556 -1.94 -2.99 -10.31
C ASP A 556 -1.16 -3.27 -11.60
N VAL A 557 -1.85 -3.87 -12.57
CA VAL A 557 -1.36 -4.07 -13.94
C VAL A 557 -0.89 -2.78 -14.59
N PHE A 558 -0.11 -2.94 -15.66
CA PHE A 558 0.31 -1.84 -16.52
C PHE A 558 0.71 -2.35 -17.91
N PHE A 559 0.85 -1.42 -18.86
CA PHE A 559 1.46 -1.71 -20.15
C PHE A 559 2.93 -1.30 -20.14
N THR A 560 3.77 -2.16 -20.70
CA THR A 560 5.20 -1.94 -20.89
C THR A 560 5.50 -1.25 -22.21
N THR A 561 4.51 -1.04 -23.08
CA THR A 561 4.71 -0.33 -24.35
C THR A 561 3.92 0.95 -24.47
N LYS A 562 4.57 1.95 -25.09
CA LYS A 562 3.91 3.17 -25.52
C LYS A 562 3.09 2.87 -26.78
N ARG A 563 1.77 2.99 -26.70
CA ARG A 563 0.89 2.77 -27.85
C ARG A 563 0.20 4.09 -28.26
N GLY A 564 0.81 4.77 -29.23
CA GLY A 564 0.22 5.96 -29.87
C GLY A 564 -0.15 7.12 -28.92
N ILE A 565 -0.84 8.13 -29.46
CA ILE A 565 -1.33 9.31 -28.72
C ILE A 565 -2.74 9.08 -28.16
N LEU A 566 -3.49 8.13 -28.73
CA LEU A 566 -4.92 7.93 -28.46
C LEU A 566 -5.24 6.68 -27.63
N TRP A 567 -4.26 5.78 -27.42
CA TRP A 567 -4.50 4.41 -26.94
C TRP A 567 -3.26 3.74 -26.33
N GLY A 568 -2.79 4.15 -25.15
CA GLY A 568 -1.65 3.47 -24.56
C GLY A 568 -0.94 4.23 -23.45
N GLU A 569 -0.15 3.48 -22.69
CA GLU A 569 0.64 4.02 -21.60
C GLU A 569 1.58 5.11 -22.12
N ARG A 570 1.53 6.29 -21.49
CA ARG A 570 2.26 7.48 -21.91
C ARG A 570 3.71 7.45 -21.42
N CYS A 571 3.97 6.81 -20.29
CA CYS A 571 5.27 6.68 -19.64
C CYS A 571 5.48 5.24 -19.09
N PRO A 572 5.59 4.21 -19.95
CA PRO A 572 5.65 2.81 -19.50
C PRO A 572 6.85 2.51 -18.61
N GLU A 573 7.95 3.22 -18.79
CA GLU A 573 9.12 3.12 -17.92
C GLU A 573 8.83 3.63 -16.50
N LEU A 574 8.04 4.69 -16.33
CA LEU A 574 7.63 5.17 -15.00
C LEU A 574 6.80 4.10 -14.29
N GLU A 575 5.80 3.54 -14.98
CA GLU A 575 4.95 2.49 -14.41
C GLU A 575 5.76 1.23 -14.03
N THR A 576 6.72 0.88 -14.88
CA THR A 576 7.64 -0.23 -14.62
C THR A 576 8.51 0.04 -13.39
N ILE A 577 9.08 1.25 -13.26
CA ILE A 577 9.87 1.65 -12.09
C ILE A 577 9.01 1.63 -10.82
N LEU A 578 7.77 2.14 -10.89
CA LEU A 578 6.84 2.14 -9.76
C LEU A 578 6.53 0.71 -9.30
N SER A 579 6.22 -0.20 -10.22
CA SER A 579 6.01 -1.62 -9.90
C SER A 579 7.26 -2.27 -9.32
N ALA A 580 8.45 -2.05 -9.92
CA ALA A 580 9.69 -2.66 -9.44
C ALA A 580 10.09 -2.17 -8.03
N LEU A 581 9.93 -0.87 -7.77
CA LEU A 581 10.33 -0.25 -6.51
C LEU A 581 9.22 -0.30 -5.45
N SER A 582 7.99 -0.71 -5.76
CA SER A 582 6.96 -0.97 -4.74
C SER A 582 7.30 -2.18 -3.87
N ALA A 583 8.31 -2.97 -4.23
CA ALA A 583 8.66 -4.24 -3.59
C ALA A 583 7.51 -5.26 -3.52
N GLY A 584 6.39 -5.02 -4.21
CA GLY A 584 5.25 -5.91 -4.32
C GLY A 584 5.28 -6.72 -5.62
N PRO A 585 4.10 -7.18 -6.07
CA PRO A 585 3.95 -7.87 -7.35
C PRO A 585 4.28 -6.97 -8.54
N VAL A 586 4.83 -7.58 -9.59
CA VAL A 586 5.08 -6.96 -10.90
C VAL A 586 4.39 -7.81 -11.95
N ALA A 587 3.39 -7.24 -12.61
CA ALA A 587 2.56 -7.95 -13.57
C ALA A 587 2.14 -7.04 -14.74
N PRO A 588 2.81 -7.12 -15.90
CA PRO A 588 2.31 -6.48 -17.12
C PRO A 588 1.03 -7.15 -17.63
N GLY A 589 0.26 -6.40 -18.43
CA GLY A 589 -0.96 -6.86 -19.09
C GLY A 589 -0.99 -6.55 -20.59
N ASP A 590 0.17 -6.33 -21.22
CA ASP A 590 0.30 -6.05 -22.65
C ASP A 590 -0.29 -7.19 -23.52
N PRO A 591 -0.79 -6.89 -24.73
CA PRO A 591 -1.11 -7.95 -25.69
C PRO A 591 0.13 -8.75 -26.11
N ILE A 592 -0.12 -9.98 -26.57
CA ILE A 592 0.88 -10.83 -27.23
C ILE A 592 1.64 -10.04 -28.30
N GLY A 593 2.97 -10.13 -28.30
CA GLY A 593 3.86 -9.41 -29.23
C GLY A 593 4.21 -7.98 -28.82
N HIS A 594 3.71 -7.49 -27.68
CA HIS A 594 3.90 -6.09 -27.26
C HIS A 594 4.46 -5.94 -25.84
N VAL A 595 4.96 -6.99 -25.21
CA VAL A 595 5.69 -6.84 -23.95
C VAL A 595 7.08 -6.26 -24.25
N ASP A 596 7.42 -5.10 -23.66
CA ASP A 596 8.78 -4.56 -23.74
C ASP A 596 9.70 -5.36 -22.81
N LYS A 597 10.47 -6.27 -23.41
CA LYS A 597 11.39 -7.15 -22.70
C LYS A 597 12.45 -6.38 -21.91
N ARG A 598 12.91 -5.21 -22.38
CA ARG A 598 13.90 -4.40 -21.66
C ARG A 598 13.31 -3.91 -20.34
N LEU A 599 12.08 -3.41 -20.35
CA LEU A 599 11.42 -2.93 -19.14
C LEU A 599 11.16 -4.07 -18.16
N VAL A 600 10.64 -5.20 -18.64
CA VAL A 600 10.38 -6.38 -17.80
C VAL A 600 11.67 -6.93 -17.17
N GLN A 601 12.76 -7.01 -17.94
CA GLN A 601 14.06 -7.43 -17.43
C GLN A 601 14.65 -6.44 -16.41
N GLY A 602 14.27 -5.16 -16.46
CA GLY A 602 14.62 -4.17 -15.44
C GLY A 602 14.09 -4.52 -14.03
N CYS A 603 13.05 -5.35 -13.96
CA CYS A 603 12.39 -5.75 -12.70
C CYS A 603 12.84 -7.11 -12.17
N CYS A 604 13.39 -7.99 -13.00
CA CYS A 604 13.57 -9.39 -12.66
C CYS A 604 14.77 -10.05 -13.34
N ARG A 605 15.27 -11.13 -12.74
CA ARG A 605 16.28 -12.01 -13.36
C ARG A 605 15.70 -12.80 -14.53
N VAL A 606 16.56 -13.48 -15.29
CA VAL A 606 16.17 -14.32 -16.43
C VAL A 606 15.21 -15.46 -16.06
N ASP A 607 15.18 -15.91 -14.81
CA ASP A 607 14.22 -16.90 -14.29
C ASP A 607 12.97 -16.27 -13.65
N GLY A 608 12.76 -14.98 -13.86
CA GLY A 608 11.60 -14.22 -13.39
C GLY A 608 11.64 -13.85 -11.91
N LEU A 609 12.71 -14.15 -11.17
CA LEU A 609 12.87 -13.71 -9.77
C LEU A 609 12.89 -12.17 -9.72
N LEU A 610 11.95 -11.56 -9.01
CA LEU A 610 11.85 -10.11 -8.87
C LEU A 610 13.04 -9.55 -8.09
N LEU A 611 13.59 -8.44 -8.55
CA LEU A 611 14.68 -7.73 -7.88
C LEU A 611 14.10 -6.51 -7.19
N LYS A 612 14.25 -6.44 -5.87
CA LYS A 612 13.48 -5.52 -5.02
C LYS A 612 14.38 -4.71 -4.09
N PRO A 613 13.95 -3.49 -3.72
CA PRO A 613 14.48 -2.81 -2.54
C PRO A 613 14.00 -3.50 -1.24
N ASP A 614 14.54 -3.06 -0.10
CA ASP A 614 14.20 -3.61 1.23
C ASP A 614 12.84 -3.16 1.76
N ARG A 615 12.37 -2.01 1.27
CA ARG A 615 11.07 -1.42 1.61
C ARG A 615 10.37 -0.91 0.36
N PRO A 616 9.03 -0.79 0.34
CA PRO A 616 8.34 -0.22 -0.81
C PRO A 616 8.73 1.24 -0.99
N LEU A 617 8.66 1.72 -2.24
CA LEU A 617 8.77 3.12 -2.61
C LEU A 617 7.63 3.92 -1.96
N THR A 618 7.98 4.90 -1.14
CA THR A 618 7.02 5.78 -0.47
C THR A 618 7.25 7.24 -0.83
N ALA A 619 6.20 8.05 -0.70
CA ALA A 619 6.36 9.50 -0.77
C ALA A 619 7.33 9.97 0.33
N ALA A 620 8.27 10.84 -0.02
CA ALA A 620 9.19 11.42 0.95
C ALA A 620 8.42 12.31 1.95
N ASP A 621 8.91 12.40 3.20
CA ASP A 621 8.21 13.15 4.25
C ASP A 621 7.96 14.63 3.90
N ILE A 622 8.86 15.24 3.13
CA ILE A 622 8.71 16.61 2.61
C ILE A 622 7.51 16.80 1.66
N MET A 623 6.91 15.72 1.16
CA MET A 623 5.67 15.75 0.36
C MET A 623 4.42 15.89 1.24
N PHE A 624 4.58 15.89 2.56
CA PHE A 624 3.47 16.03 3.51
C PHE A 624 3.37 17.40 4.15
N THR A 625 4.40 18.23 4.02
CA THR A 625 4.41 19.64 4.43
C THR A 625 4.26 20.56 3.22
N ARG A 626 4.10 21.87 3.44
CA ARG A 626 3.93 22.81 2.33
C ARG A 626 5.17 22.85 1.43
N HIS A 627 4.99 22.56 0.14
CA HIS A 627 6.09 22.58 -0.83
C HIS A 627 5.65 23.07 -2.22
N ALA A 628 6.63 23.54 -3.00
CA ALA A 628 6.48 23.84 -4.43
C ALA A 628 7.45 23.00 -5.28
N LYS A 629 7.78 21.80 -4.80
CA LYS A 629 8.69 20.85 -5.42
C LYS A 629 8.03 19.92 -6.44
N TYR A 630 8.85 19.24 -7.24
CA TYR A 630 8.45 18.00 -7.92
C TYR A 630 7.93 16.96 -6.92
N TYR A 631 7.25 15.92 -7.39
CA TYR A 631 6.87 14.80 -6.51
C TYR A 631 8.08 13.89 -6.31
N ILE A 632 8.43 13.64 -5.05
CA ILE A 632 9.66 12.92 -4.68
C ILE A 632 9.29 11.71 -3.83
N CYS A 633 9.79 10.55 -4.23
CA CYS A 633 9.62 9.28 -3.53
C CYS A 633 10.97 8.67 -3.21
N THR A 634 11.06 7.90 -2.13
CA THR A 634 12.30 7.25 -1.69
C THR A 634 12.10 5.78 -1.34
N THR A 635 13.12 4.98 -1.61
CA THR A 635 13.30 3.63 -1.06
C THR A 635 14.80 3.35 -0.89
N GLU A 636 15.16 2.19 -0.35
CA GLU A 636 16.54 1.81 -0.05
C GLU A 636 16.78 0.31 -0.17
N SER A 637 18.06 -0.04 -0.31
CA SER A 637 18.58 -1.40 -0.21
C SER A 637 19.79 -1.42 0.73
N THR A 638 19.97 -2.51 1.44
CA THR A 638 20.99 -2.67 2.47
C THR A 638 21.77 -3.95 2.21
N ILE A 639 23.10 -3.84 2.13
CA ILE A 639 24.01 -4.98 2.04
C ILE A 639 24.99 -4.88 3.21
N GLY A 640 24.92 -5.83 4.14
CA GLY A 640 25.63 -5.71 5.42
C GLY A 640 25.13 -4.50 6.20
N GLU A 641 26.03 -3.60 6.58
CA GLU A 641 25.71 -2.34 7.28
C GLU A 641 25.59 -1.14 6.33
N THR A 642 25.82 -1.36 5.03
CA THR A 642 25.88 -0.29 4.03
C THR A 642 24.53 -0.13 3.34
N LYS A 643 24.11 1.12 3.13
CA LYS A 643 22.78 1.45 2.59
C LYS A 643 22.87 2.28 1.31
N TRP A 644 22.11 1.85 0.30
CA TRP A 644 21.89 2.55 -0.96
C TRP A 644 20.50 3.15 -0.97
N HIS A 645 20.37 4.39 -1.46
CA HIS A 645 19.08 5.06 -1.55
C HIS A 645 18.67 5.25 -3.00
N TYR A 646 17.38 5.03 -3.28
CA TYR A 646 16.76 5.30 -4.57
C TYR A 646 15.80 6.47 -4.40
N VAL A 647 15.97 7.52 -5.20
CA VAL A 647 15.08 8.69 -5.21
C VAL A 647 14.45 8.80 -6.59
N LEU A 648 13.14 8.59 -6.65
CA LEU A 648 12.35 8.78 -7.86
C LEU A 648 11.70 10.16 -7.80
N VAL A 649 11.98 10.99 -8.79
CA VAL A 649 11.41 12.33 -8.92
C VAL A 649 10.56 12.39 -10.19
N ALA A 650 9.32 12.85 -10.09
CA ALA A 650 8.41 13.00 -11.23
C ALA A 650 7.71 14.37 -11.24
N ASN A 651 7.52 14.93 -12.44
CA ASN A 651 6.79 16.17 -12.61
C ASN A 651 5.29 15.95 -12.89
N LEU A 652 4.55 15.67 -11.83
CA LEU A 652 3.10 15.43 -11.87
C LEU A 652 2.30 16.73 -12.02
N TRP A 653 2.88 17.88 -11.65
CA TRP A 653 2.20 19.18 -11.59
C TRP A 653 3.08 20.36 -12.05
N PRO A 654 3.42 20.46 -13.35
CA PRO A 654 4.39 21.44 -13.85
C PRO A 654 4.08 22.90 -13.48
N ARG A 655 2.79 23.29 -13.41
CA ARG A 655 2.38 24.65 -13.05
C ARG A 655 2.60 25.01 -11.58
N ARG A 656 2.79 24.02 -10.70
CA ARG A 656 3.00 24.20 -9.26
C ARG A 656 4.47 24.19 -8.86
N VAL A 657 5.34 23.64 -9.70
CA VAL A 657 6.76 23.49 -9.37
C VAL A 657 7.45 24.85 -9.50
N LYS A 658 7.83 25.42 -8.35
CA LYS A 658 8.66 26.63 -8.24
C LYS A 658 10.06 26.31 -7.70
N ASP A 659 10.17 25.23 -6.94
CA ASP A 659 11.43 24.70 -6.42
C ASP A 659 11.77 23.42 -7.20
N ARG A 660 12.84 23.47 -8.00
CA ARG A 660 13.19 22.39 -8.94
C ARG A 660 14.26 21.44 -8.42
N GLY A 661 14.63 21.57 -7.15
CA GLY A 661 15.67 20.76 -6.55
C GLY A 661 15.35 20.28 -5.15
N TYR A 662 16.26 19.46 -4.65
CA TYR A 662 16.26 18.98 -3.28
C TYR A 662 17.68 18.79 -2.77
N THR A 663 17.85 18.72 -1.46
CA THR A 663 19.06 18.17 -0.83
C THR A 663 18.77 16.77 -0.27
N LEU A 664 19.79 15.95 -0.09
CA LEU A 664 19.62 14.67 0.62
C LEU A 664 19.20 14.90 2.07
N ALA A 665 19.64 16.02 2.66
CA ALA A 665 19.29 16.40 4.02
C ALA A 665 17.77 16.59 4.20
N GLU A 666 17.11 17.23 3.23
CA GLU A 666 15.64 17.37 3.17
C GLU A 666 14.92 16.01 3.10
N LEU A 667 15.57 14.98 2.56
CA LEU A 667 15.02 13.62 2.44
C LEU A 667 15.39 12.71 3.62
N ASP A 668 15.96 13.26 4.69
CA ASP A 668 16.50 12.51 5.84
C ASP A 668 17.60 11.50 5.47
N ILE A 669 18.28 11.73 4.36
CA ILE A 669 19.46 10.98 3.92
C ILE A 669 20.70 11.77 4.35
N ARG A 670 21.67 11.09 4.98
CA ARG A 670 22.89 11.70 5.54
C ARG A 670 24.12 10.95 5.08
N GLY A 671 25.22 11.65 4.90
CA GLY A 671 26.50 11.10 4.46
C GLY A 671 26.94 11.60 3.09
N ASP A 672 28.07 11.06 2.63
CA ASP A 672 28.64 11.28 1.31
C ASP A 672 28.25 10.16 0.35
N PHE A 673 27.79 10.52 -0.83
CA PHE A 673 27.31 9.58 -1.83
C PHE A 673 27.88 9.87 -3.21
N ILE A 674 27.90 8.85 -4.05
CA ILE A 674 27.91 9.01 -5.49
C ILE A 674 26.45 9.00 -5.95
N GLU A 675 25.99 10.13 -6.49
CA GLU A 675 24.72 10.23 -7.20
C GLU A 675 24.91 9.62 -8.60
N TYR A 676 24.12 8.60 -8.93
CA TYR A 676 24.02 8.00 -10.25
C TYR A 676 22.63 8.28 -10.86
N GLU A 677 22.59 8.84 -12.06
CA GLU A 677 21.36 9.04 -12.83
C GLU A 677 21.11 7.83 -13.72
N HIS A 678 20.03 7.09 -13.46
CA HIS A 678 19.80 5.78 -14.05
C HIS A 678 19.69 5.79 -15.59
N ALA A 679 18.97 6.76 -16.15
CA ALA A 679 18.67 6.81 -17.58
C ALA A 679 19.85 7.33 -18.42
N ARG A 680 20.58 8.32 -17.91
CA ARG A 680 21.74 8.96 -18.56
C ARG A 680 23.05 8.25 -18.24
N GLN A 681 23.07 7.41 -17.21
CA GLN A 681 24.25 6.71 -16.72
C GLN A 681 25.40 7.67 -16.38
N THR A 682 25.08 8.79 -15.73
CA THR A 682 26.06 9.79 -15.27
C THR A 682 26.24 9.71 -13.78
N ALA A 683 27.43 10.02 -13.28
CA ALA A 683 27.71 10.02 -11.85
C ALA A 683 28.49 11.23 -11.38
N ARG A 684 28.25 11.62 -10.12
CA ARG A 684 29.04 12.64 -9.43
C ARG A 684 28.98 12.42 -7.92
N ARG A 685 30.03 12.87 -7.22
CA ARG A 685 30.04 12.92 -5.75
C ARG A 685 29.12 14.03 -5.26
N VAL A 686 28.33 13.74 -4.23
CA VAL A 686 27.44 14.66 -3.54
C VAL A 686 27.50 14.44 -2.03
N ASN A 687 27.21 15.48 -1.25
CA ASN A 687 27.02 15.38 0.19
C ASN A 687 25.57 15.71 0.59
N GLY A 688 25.25 15.53 1.88
CA GLY A 688 23.92 15.76 2.44
C GLY A 688 23.29 17.12 2.10
N GLU A 689 24.09 18.19 2.14
CA GLU A 689 23.63 19.57 1.97
C GLU A 689 23.67 20.05 0.51
N GLN A 690 24.32 19.29 -0.36
CA GLN A 690 24.45 19.66 -1.76
C GLN A 690 23.09 19.61 -2.46
N ARG A 691 22.77 20.72 -3.10
CA ARG A 691 21.52 20.87 -3.84
C ARG A 691 21.57 20.18 -5.21
N ILE A 692 20.59 19.32 -5.45
CA ILE A 692 20.39 18.58 -6.68
C ILE A 692 19.28 19.26 -7.49
N GLU A 693 19.64 19.88 -8.60
CA GLU A 693 18.69 20.55 -9.51
C GLU A 693 18.22 19.62 -10.64
N LEU A 694 16.93 19.70 -10.98
CA LEU A 694 16.33 18.94 -12.06
C LEU A 694 15.53 19.84 -13.01
N VAL A 695 15.48 19.46 -14.28
CA VAL A 695 14.59 20.09 -15.26
C VAL A 695 13.74 19.00 -15.90
N LEU A 696 12.53 18.83 -15.35
CA LEU A 696 11.56 17.84 -15.81
C LEU A 696 10.38 18.55 -16.48
N LYS A 697 10.04 18.13 -17.70
CA LYS A 697 8.76 18.45 -18.35
C LYS A 697 7.63 17.64 -17.71
N HIS A 698 6.38 17.93 -18.08
CA HIS A 698 5.23 17.21 -17.53
C HIS A 698 5.37 15.69 -17.71
N GLU A 699 5.13 14.93 -16.64
CA GLU A 699 5.22 13.45 -16.58
C GLU A 699 6.59 12.86 -16.90
N GLN A 700 7.62 13.70 -17.07
CA GLN A 700 9.00 13.22 -17.03
C GLN A 700 9.38 12.86 -15.59
N HIS A 701 10.24 11.86 -15.49
CA HIS A 701 10.77 11.36 -14.25
C HIS A 701 12.30 11.26 -14.31
N SER A 702 12.93 11.09 -13.16
CA SER A 702 14.35 10.79 -13.01
C SER A 702 14.52 9.88 -11.80
N LEU A 703 15.14 8.71 -12.02
CA LEU A 703 15.55 7.79 -10.97
C LEU A 703 17.01 8.06 -10.63
N ARG A 704 17.27 8.46 -9.39
CA ARG A 704 18.61 8.70 -8.85
C ARG A 704 18.96 7.60 -7.85
N VAL A 705 20.16 7.05 -7.96
CA VAL A 705 20.71 6.09 -7.00
C VAL A 705 21.86 6.75 -6.27
N TYR A 706 21.81 6.73 -4.94
CA TYR A 706 22.85 7.27 -4.07
C TYR A 706 23.61 6.10 -3.47
N ALA A 707 24.76 5.81 -4.05
CA ALA A 707 25.67 4.78 -3.58
C ALA A 707 26.64 5.40 -2.55
N PRO A 708 26.79 4.82 -1.35
CA PRO A 708 27.66 5.37 -0.33
C PRO A 708 29.12 5.35 -0.79
N VAL A 709 29.85 6.43 -0.49
CA VAL A 709 31.29 6.50 -0.74
C VAL A 709 31.99 5.60 0.26
N LEU A 710 32.74 4.62 -0.25
CA LEU A 710 33.54 3.70 0.54
C LEU A 710 34.77 4.41 1.10
N GLU A 711 35.42 3.80 2.09
CA GLU A 711 36.62 4.31 2.77
C GLU A 711 37.79 4.65 1.84
N ASN A 712 37.86 4.03 0.65
CA ASN A 712 38.86 4.33 -0.38
C ASN A 712 38.41 5.36 -1.43
N GLY A 713 37.25 6.00 -1.24
CA GLY A 713 36.68 7.00 -2.16
C GLY A 713 35.96 6.43 -3.39
N TRP A 714 35.87 5.12 -3.54
CA TRP A 714 35.11 4.45 -4.60
C TRP A 714 33.65 4.24 -4.16
N ALA A 715 32.77 3.83 -5.08
CA ALA A 715 31.43 3.37 -4.73
C ALA A 715 30.96 2.27 -5.68
N VAL A 716 30.34 1.21 -5.15
CA VAL A 716 29.65 0.21 -5.99
C VAL A 716 28.20 0.65 -6.13
N ILE A 717 27.73 0.91 -7.34
CA ILE A 717 26.40 1.47 -7.59
C ILE A 717 25.35 0.35 -7.71
N GLY A 718 25.72 -0.79 -8.31
CA GLY A 718 24.86 -1.96 -8.48
C GLY A 718 24.76 -2.40 -9.94
N ASP A 719 23.67 -3.08 -10.33
CA ASP A 719 23.42 -3.54 -11.70
C ASP A 719 22.69 -2.46 -12.54
N ALA A 720 23.38 -1.88 -13.52
CA ALA A 720 22.80 -0.87 -14.43
C ALA A 720 21.64 -1.38 -15.28
N GLY A 721 21.46 -2.69 -15.40
CA GLY A 721 20.32 -3.27 -16.11
C GLY A 721 19.02 -3.25 -15.33
N ARG A 722 19.03 -2.90 -14.03
CA ARG A 722 17.88 -3.08 -13.12
C ARG A 722 17.44 -1.76 -12.49
N TYR A 723 16.20 -1.72 -12.00
CA TYR A 723 15.68 -0.57 -11.25
C TYR A 723 16.07 -0.64 -9.76
N ALA A 724 15.96 -1.81 -9.14
CA ALA A 724 16.55 -2.10 -7.83
C ALA A 724 18.02 -2.52 -8.00
N MET A 725 18.87 -1.54 -8.31
CA MET A 725 20.26 -1.75 -8.73
C MET A 725 21.10 -2.54 -7.73
N MET A 726 20.98 -2.28 -6.44
CA MET A 726 21.72 -2.94 -5.36
C MET A 726 20.79 -3.85 -4.53
N ASN A 727 20.20 -4.87 -5.14
CA ASN A 727 19.29 -5.81 -4.46
C ASN A 727 20.03 -6.99 -3.83
N ASP A 728 19.50 -7.54 -2.73
CA ASP A 728 20.11 -8.63 -1.95
C ASP A 728 20.05 -10.03 -2.61
N LYS A 729 19.27 -10.18 -3.69
CA LYS A 729 19.24 -11.43 -4.49
C LYS A 729 20.36 -11.47 -5.52
N THR A 730 20.93 -10.32 -5.87
CA THR A 730 22.05 -10.18 -6.79
C THR A 730 23.35 -9.91 -6.06
N PHE A 731 23.33 -9.12 -4.99
CA PHE A 731 24.53 -8.72 -4.26
C PHE A 731 24.46 -9.25 -2.83
N SER A 732 25.56 -9.80 -2.34
CA SER A 732 25.67 -10.34 -0.96
C SER A 732 26.80 -9.73 -0.15
N GLY A 733 27.65 -8.91 -0.77
CA GLY A 733 28.74 -8.24 -0.07
C GLY A 733 29.49 -7.26 -0.95
N VAL A 734 29.98 -6.20 -0.31
CA VAL A 734 30.91 -5.22 -0.89
C VAL A 734 32.05 -5.07 0.12
N LYS A 735 33.29 -5.22 -0.33
CA LYS A 735 34.47 -5.14 0.52
C LYS A 735 35.56 -4.32 -0.12
N VAL A 736 36.08 -3.34 0.59
CA VAL A 736 37.32 -2.65 0.20
C VAL A 736 38.51 -3.57 0.49
N THR A 737 39.35 -3.79 -0.51
CA THR A 737 40.51 -4.71 -0.42
C THR A 737 41.85 -3.97 -0.45
N GLY A 738 41.82 -2.64 -0.62
CA GLY A 738 42.99 -1.79 -0.75
C GLY A 738 42.60 -0.36 -1.11
N SER A 739 43.60 0.52 -1.20
CA SER A 739 43.41 1.96 -1.40
C SER A 739 42.75 2.33 -2.73
N ASN A 740 42.78 1.45 -3.72
CA ASN A 740 42.11 1.60 -5.03
C ASN A 740 41.52 0.25 -5.48
N SER A 741 40.95 -0.53 -4.56
CA SER A 741 40.38 -1.83 -4.94
C SER A 741 39.14 -2.21 -4.15
N VAL A 742 38.22 -2.88 -4.84
CA VAL A 742 36.95 -3.35 -4.28
C VAL A 742 36.67 -4.78 -4.75
N GLU A 743 36.10 -5.58 -3.86
CA GLU A 743 35.53 -6.89 -4.16
C GLU A 743 34.01 -6.83 -3.97
N VAL A 744 33.27 -7.39 -4.93
CA VAL A 744 31.81 -7.47 -4.92
C VAL A 744 31.39 -8.94 -5.02
N SER A 745 30.60 -9.40 -4.06
CA SER A 745 30.02 -10.74 -4.06
C SER A 745 28.68 -10.72 -4.80
N ILE A 746 28.58 -11.52 -5.86
CA ILE A 746 27.45 -11.52 -6.80
C ILE A 746 26.80 -12.90 -6.79
N ASN A 747 25.52 -12.96 -6.45
CA ASN A 747 24.67 -14.12 -6.58
C ASN A 747 23.92 -14.04 -7.91
N SER A 748 24.19 -14.97 -8.82
CA SER A 748 23.53 -15.01 -10.13
C SER A 748 23.35 -16.46 -10.57
N ILE A 749 22.60 -16.67 -11.65
CA ILE A 749 22.32 -18.00 -12.21
C ILE A 749 22.81 -18.10 -13.65
N ALA A 750 23.01 -19.32 -14.13
CA ALA A 750 23.43 -19.57 -15.49
C ALA A 750 22.57 -18.80 -16.51
N GLY A 751 23.23 -18.05 -17.39
CA GLY A 751 22.58 -17.27 -18.45
C GLY A 751 22.10 -15.87 -18.03
N ASP A 752 22.14 -15.53 -16.75
CA ASP A 752 21.89 -14.16 -16.30
C ASP A 752 23.14 -13.28 -16.49
N LYS A 753 22.88 -12.00 -16.77
CA LYS A 753 23.91 -10.99 -17.01
C LYS A 753 23.74 -9.87 -15.99
N VAL A 754 24.76 -9.67 -15.16
CA VAL A 754 24.80 -8.60 -14.17
C VAL A 754 25.77 -7.53 -14.65
N ASN A 755 25.28 -6.33 -14.95
CA ASN A 755 26.12 -5.22 -15.40
C ASN A 755 26.53 -4.35 -14.22
N VAL A 756 27.55 -4.78 -13.47
CA VAL A 756 28.00 -4.07 -12.28
C VAL A 756 28.59 -2.73 -12.68
N VAL A 757 28.10 -1.66 -12.05
CA VAL A 757 28.64 -0.30 -12.21
C VAL A 757 29.32 0.12 -10.93
N ILE A 758 30.54 0.63 -11.08
CA ILE A 758 31.39 1.10 -10.00
C ILE A 758 31.86 2.50 -10.34
N TYR A 759 31.76 3.42 -9.38
CA TYR A 759 32.45 4.68 -9.43
C TYR A 759 33.90 4.49 -8.99
N CYS A 760 34.85 4.73 -9.89
CA CYS A 760 36.28 4.65 -9.65
C CYS A 760 36.96 5.89 -10.26
N PRO A 761 37.63 6.75 -9.45
CA PRO A 761 38.23 8.00 -9.93
C PRO A 761 39.29 7.84 -11.03
N SER A 762 39.91 6.65 -11.12
CA SER A 762 40.87 6.29 -12.16
C SER A 762 40.41 5.02 -12.89
N ALA A 763 40.86 4.86 -14.13
CA ALA A 763 40.59 3.66 -14.92
C ALA A 763 41.16 2.42 -14.19
N PRO A 764 40.37 1.35 -14.04
CA PRO A 764 40.88 0.11 -13.44
C PRO A 764 42.04 -0.50 -14.23
N ARG A 765 43.07 -0.96 -13.53
CA ARG A 765 44.21 -1.72 -14.07
C ARG A 765 43.93 -3.21 -14.22
N SER A 766 43.03 -3.77 -13.40
CA SER A 766 42.57 -5.16 -13.51
C SER A 766 41.11 -5.27 -13.05
N ALA A 767 40.36 -6.16 -13.70
CA ALA A 767 39.04 -6.58 -13.26
C ALA A 767 38.91 -8.09 -13.46
N MET A 768 38.63 -8.82 -12.39
CA MET A 768 38.59 -10.28 -12.39
C MET A 768 37.26 -10.81 -11.86
N VAL A 769 36.74 -11.86 -12.47
CA VAL A 769 35.63 -12.66 -11.94
C VAL A 769 36.16 -14.03 -11.55
N ASP A 770 36.08 -14.38 -10.27
CA ASP A 770 36.64 -15.62 -9.71
C ASP A 770 38.11 -15.85 -10.11
N GLY A 771 38.90 -14.76 -10.15
CA GLY A 771 40.31 -14.77 -10.53
C GLY A 771 40.59 -14.81 -12.04
N ARG A 772 39.57 -14.74 -12.90
CA ARG A 772 39.73 -14.67 -14.36
C ARG A 772 39.56 -13.22 -14.84
N GLU A 773 40.55 -12.70 -15.57
CA GLU A 773 40.54 -11.33 -16.10
C GLU A 773 39.40 -11.10 -17.11
N ILE A 774 38.68 -9.98 -16.97
CA ILE A 774 37.54 -9.59 -17.81
C ILE A 774 37.66 -8.19 -18.42
N LEU A 775 38.74 -7.44 -18.18
CA LEU A 775 38.89 -6.10 -18.76
C LEU A 775 38.80 -6.08 -20.29
N SER A 776 39.37 -7.09 -20.95
CA SER A 776 39.32 -7.23 -22.41
C SER A 776 37.97 -7.73 -22.94
N THR A 777 37.03 -8.11 -22.07
CA THR A 777 35.76 -8.75 -22.44
C THR A 777 34.56 -7.85 -22.19
N GLY A 778 34.51 -6.69 -22.86
CA GLY A 778 33.33 -5.82 -22.87
C GLY A 778 33.18 -4.91 -21.65
N CYS A 779 34.18 -4.83 -20.77
CA CYS A 779 34.25 -3.78 -19.76
C CYS A 779 34.41 -2.41 -20.43
N ARG A 780 33.85 -1.36 -19.82
CA ARG A 780 33.98 0.02 -20.31
C ARG A 780 34.24 0.97 -19.15
N TYR A 781 35.23 1.84 -19.30
CA TYR A 781 35.45 2.97 -18.40
C TYR A 781 35.04 4.28 -19.07
N ASP A 782 34.14 5.02 -18.44
CA ASP A 782 33.80 6.39 -18.79
C ASP A 782 34.54 7.35 -17.86
N ALA A 783 35.64 7.90 -18.36
CA ALA A 783 36.47 8.86 -17.63
C ALA A 783 35.73 10.15 -17.26
N THR A 784 34.68 10.54 -18.01
CA THR A 784 33.93 11.78 -17.76
C THR A 784 33.12 11.69 -16.47
N ASN A 785 32.52 10.52 -16.24
CA ASN A 785 31.70 10.25 -15.06
C ASN A 785 32.42 9.39 -14.00
N SER A 786 33.67 8.99 -14.27
CA SER A 786 34.45 8.06 -13.45
C SER A 786 33.70 6.74 -13.22
N LEU A 787 33.05 6.22 -14.26
CA LEU A 787 32.22 5.01 -14.17
C LEU A 787 32.86 3.84 -14.89
N PHE A 788 33.03 2.74 -14.18
CA PHE A 788 33.43 1.45 -14.73
C PHE A 788 32.24 0.50 -14.80
N PHE A 789 31.97 -0.02 -15.99
CA PHE A 789 30.93 -1.00 -16.27
C PHE A 789 31.58 -2.37 -16.48
N ALA A 790 31.25 -3.33 -15.63
CA ALA A 790 31.75 -4.69 -15.67
C ALA A 790 30.60 -5.68 -15.93
N PRO A 791 30.48 -6.23 -17.15
CA PRO A 791 29.50 -7.28 -17.42
C PRO A 791 29.97 -8.61 -16.79
N VAL A 792 29.22 -9.11 -15.83
CA VAL A 792 29.46 -10.41 -15.19
C VAL A 792 28.42 -11.40 -15.72
N MET A 793 28.92 -12.45 -16.39
CA MET A 793 28.09 -13.55 -16.92
C MET A 793 28.22 -14.75 -15.99
N ALA A 794 27.11 -15.21 -15.42
CA ALA A 794 27.11 -16.45 -14.65
C ALA A 794 27.10 -17.66 -15.58
N SER A 795 28.08 -18.56 -15.40
CA SER A 795 28.16 -19.86 -16.09
C SER A 795 27.60 -21.01 -15.26
N SER A 796 27.26 -20.77 -13.99
CA SER A 796 26.74 -21.76 -13.03
C SER A 796 26.01 -21.05 -11.90
N ASP A 797 25.11 -21.75 -11.21
CA ASP A 797 24.30 -21.24 -10.10
C ASP A 797 25.13 -21.19 -8.79
N ARG A 798 26.21 -20.41 -8.79
CA ARG A 798 27.07 -20.19 -7.62
C ARG A 798 27.37 -18.72 -7.43
N PRO A 799 27.62 -18.26 -6.19
CA PRO A 799 28.16 -16.93 -5.94
C PRO A 799 29.49 -16.74 -6.66
N MET A 800 29.66 -15.58 -7.30
CA MET A 800 30.89 -15.15 -7.97
C MET A 800 31.48 -13.95 -7.24
N LYS A 801 32.79 -13.75 -7.39
CA LYS A 801 33.50 -12.59 -6.86
C LYS A 801 34.05 -11.74 -7.99
N LEU A 802 33.57 -10.50 -8.08
CA LEU A 802 34.15 -9.48 -8.94
C LEU A 802 35.18 -8.67 -8.14
N SER A 803 36.45 -8.75 -8.50
CA SER A 803 37.53 -7.95 -7.92
C SER A 803 37.96 -6.89 -8.94
N VAL A 804 37.93 -5.61 -8.56
CA VAL A 804 38.36 -4.49 -9.41
C VAL A 804 39.49 -3.75 -8.72
N ILE A 805 40.58 -3.52 -9.45
CA ILE A 805 41.83 -2.92 -8.97
C ILE A 805 42.17 -1.73 -9.86
N GLY A 806 42.32 -0.54 -9.26
CA GLY A 806 42.67 0.74 -9.87
C GLY A 806 44.15 0.95 -10.08
#